data_AF-A0A482WGW3-F1
#
_entry.id   AF-A0A482WGW3-F1
#
_cell.length_a   1.000
_cell.length_b   1.000
_cell.length_c   1.000
_cell.angle_alpha   90.00
_cell.angle_beta   90.00
_cell.angle_gamma   90.00
#
_symmetry.space_group_name_H-M   'P 1'
#
loop_
_entity.id
_entity.type
_entity.pdbx_description
1 polymer ?
#
loop_
_entity_poly.entity_id
_entity_poly.type
_entity_poly.pdbx_seq_one_letter_code
_entity_poly.pdbx_strand_id
1 'polypeptide(L)'
;MSASRYARQTFIYSAIPFLRARHFDGLDMDWEYPKGTDDKKNFVLLLKELREAFEAEAQEVKKPRLLLTAAVPVGPDNVKGGYDVPAVASYLDFINLMAYDFHGKWERETGHNAPLHAPSTDSEWRKQLSVEHAASMWVRLGAPKDKLVIGMPTYGRTFTLANTAHFKVNSPASGGGKAGEYTKEGGFLAYYEVCEMLRNGASYVWDDEMKVPYAVHGDQWVGFDDERSIRYKMGWIKENGYAGAMVWTVDMDDFTGTICGETSSIRSLELSGCEELRGIKRKNNAKDIDWSKVANTISLETTTKPAPIKISVSELVSKIKKTPQVASERTTTVVTNGRPAQVFCYMTSWSQKRPGAGKFTPENVDPLLCTHVIYAFGTLKDHRLAEGDDKEGDNYKKVVALREKNPNLQILLAIGGWAFGSTPFKELTNNVFRMNQFVYEAIEFLREYKFNGLDIDWEYPRGADDRASYVNLLKELRLAFEGEAKSSGQPRLLLTAAVPASFEAIAAGYDVPEIAKYLDFINVMTYDFHGQWERQVGHNSPLYPLESATAYQKKLTVDFSAREWVKQGAPKEKLMIGMPTYGRSFTLVDQDKFDIGAPASGGGTPGKYTGEAGFMSYYEVCEFLHGENTTLVWDNEQQVPFAYRKDQWVGFDDERSLKMKMSWLKEEGFGGIMVWSVDMDDFRGSCGTGKFPLMNAMRQELEGYTVKLEYDGPFESSHPSSSAYTTKDPNAVSCEEEDGHISYHPDKADCTMYYMCEGERKHHMPCPSNLVFNPNENVCDWPENVEGCMHHTQAPPTSKRR
;
A
#
# COMPACT_ATOMS: atom_id res chain seq x y z
N MET A 1 -3.75 9.17 -5.07
CA MET A 1 -3.36 7.93 -5.79
C MET A 1 -1.87 7.61 -5.66
N SER A 2 -0.94 8.46 -6.13
CA SER A 2 0.50 8.12 -6.17
C SER A 2 1.27 8.30 -4.86
N ALA A 3 0.69 9.01 -3.89
CA ALA A 3 1.35 9.53 -2.69
C ALA A 3 1.94 8.47 -1.74
N SER A 4 1.36 7.28 -1.66
CA SER A 4 1.85 6.19 -0.80
C SER A 4 1.88 4.88 -1.58
N ARG A 5 2.72 3.94 -1.13
CA ARG A 5 2.79 2.61 -1.74
C ARG A 5 1.45 1.89 -1.70
N TYR A 6 0.74 1.96 -0.56
CA TYR A 6 -0.60 1.40 -0.42
C TYR A 6 -1.58 1.96 -1.46
N ALA A 7 -1.61 3.28 -1.65
CA ALA A 7 -2.51 3.91 -2.62
C ALA A 7 -2.16 3.55 -4.08
N ARG A 8 -0.86 3.41 -4.40
CA ARG A 8 -0.42 2.95 -5.73
C ARG A 8 -0.83 1.52 -6.02
N GLN A 9 -0.56 0.62 -5.09
CA GLN A 9 -0.95 -0.79 -5.21
C GLN A 9 -2.48 -0.94 -5.27
N THR A 10 -3.24 -0.20 -4.44
CA THR A 10 -4.72 -0.16 -4.54
C THR A 10 -5.19 0.20 -5.95
N PHE A 11 -4.58 1.24 -6.55
CA PHE A 11 -4.87 1.60 -7.93
C PHE A 11 -4.51 0.47 -8.93
N ILE A 12 -3.32 -0.11 -8.81
CA ILE A 12 -2.87 -1.23 -9.67
C ILE A 12 -3.85 -2.41 -9.60
N TYR A 13 -4.28 -2.80 -8.40
CA TYR A 13 -5.23 -3.89 -8.17
C TYR A 13 -6.63 -3.58 -8.68
N SER A 14 -7.02 -2.30 -8.76
CA SER A 14 -8.27 -1.91 -9.42
C SER A 14 -8.14 -1.89 -10.95
N ALA A 15 -6.98 -1.51 -11.48
CA ALA A 15 -6.75 -1.31 -12.90
C ALA A 15 -6.68 -2.64 -13.66
N ILE A 16 -5.93 -3.62 -13.16
CA ILE A 16 -5.73 -4.91 -13.85
C ILE A 16 -7.07 -5.63 -14.11
N PRO A 17 -7.94 -5.86 -13.12
CA PRO A 17 -9.24 -6.48 -13.35
C PRO A 17 -10.13 -5.66 -14.28
N PHE A 18 -10.11 -4.32 -14.14
CA PHE A 18 -10.88 -3.44 -15.01
C PHE A 18 -10.51 -3.60 -16.49
N LEU A 19 -9.20 -3.62 -16.77
CA LEU A 19 -8.64 -3.78 -18.12
C LEU A 19 -8.95 -5.16 -18.68
N ARG A 20 -8.68 -6.22 -17.89
CA ARG A 20 -8.90 -7.61 -18.32
C ARG A 20 -10.37 -7.93 -18.55
N ALA A 21 -11.28 -7.45 -17.70
CA ALA A 21 -12.72 -7.69 -17.84
C ALA A 21 -13.32 -7.02 -19.09
N ARG A 22 -12.69 -5.96 -19.61
CA ARG A 22 -13.15 -5.20 -20.76
C ARG A 22 -12.31 -5.43 -22.02
N HIS A 23 -11.39 -6.39 -21.97
CA HIS A 23 -10.50 -6.74 -23.09
C HIS A 23 -9.65 -5.56 -23.58
N PHE A 24 -9.22 -4.68 -22.69
CA PHE A 24 -8.21 -3.67 -23.02
C PHE A 24 -6.81 -4.30 -23.08
N ASP A 25 -5.98 -3.81 -24.01
CA ASP A 25 -4.60 -4.29 -24.21
C ASP A 25 -3.57 -3.58 -23.32
N GLY A 26 -3.95 -2.51 -22.63
CA GLY A 26 -3.04 -1.73 -21.80
C GLY A 26 -3.67 -0.53 -21.11
N LEU A 27 -2.84 0.21 -20.38
CA LEU A 27 -3.19 1.43 -19.66
C LEU A 27 -2.31 2.59 -20.15
N ASP A 28 -2.93 3.71 -20.52
CA ASP A 28 -2.24 4.97 -20.78
C ASP A 28 -2.43 5.91 -19.57
N MET A 29 -1.32 6.42 -19.03
CA MET A 29 -1.32 7.34 -17.89
C MET A 29 -1.25 8.79 -18.37
N ASP A 30 -2.39 9.49 -18.28
CA ASP A 30 -2.48 10.91 -18.61
C ASP A 30 -2.62 11.77 -17.35
N TRP A 31 -1.48 12.06 -16.70
CA TRP A 31 -1.44 12.93 -15.53
C TRP A 31 -0.97 14.32 -15.96
N GLU A 32 -1.89 15.29 -15.93
CA GLU A 32 -1.64 16.68 -16.32
C GLU A 32 -1.64 17.68 -15.14
N TYR A 33 -0.53 18.01 -14.48
CA TYR A 33 0.81 17.44 -14.60
C TYR A 33 1.38 17.19 -13.19
N PRO A 34 2.25 16.16 -12.99
CA PRO A 34 3.01 15.99 -11.76
C PRO A 34 3.80 17.27 -11.44
N LYS A 35 3.73 17.76 -10.20
CA LYS A 35 4.44 18.99 -9.80
C LYS A 35 5.19 18.81 -8.48
N GLY A 36 6.44 19.28 -8.47
CA GLY A 36 7.30 19.22 -7.28
C GLY A 36 8.06 17.90 -7.15
N THR A 37 8.94 17.84 -6.15
CA THR A 37 9.86 16.71 -5.96
C THR A 37 9.15 15.41 -5.61
N ASP A 38 8.05 15.50 -4.86
CA ASP A 38 7.31 14.33 -4.38
C ASP A 38 6.53 13.68 -5.52
N ASP A 39 5.75 14.45 -6.28
CA ASP A 39 5.02 13.94 -7.44
C ASP A 39 5.96 13.35 -8.50
N LYS A 40 7.08 14.02 -8.76
CA LYS A 40 8.11 13.52 -9.70
C LYS A 40 8.61 12.14 -9.29
N LYS A 41 8.93 11.94 -8.02
CA LYS A 41 9.36 10.65 -7.48
C LYS A 41 8.22 9.63 -7.49
N ASN A 42 7.02 10.03 -7.09
CA ASN A 42 5.86 9.16 -6.96
C ASN A 42 5.34 8.68 -8.31
N PHE A 43 5.45 9.49 -9.37
CA PHE A 43 5.11 9.07 -10.73
C PHE A 43 6.02 7.94 -11.22
N VAL A 44 7.34 8.05 -11.01
CA VAL A 44 8.28 6.97 -11.33
C VAL A 44 7.97 5.69 -10.55
N LEU A 45 7.69 5.79 -9.26
CA LEU A 45 7.34 4.64 -8.43
C LEU A 45 6.03 3.98 -8.91
N LEU A 46 5.03 4.77 -9.32
CA LEU A 46 3.79 4.25 -9.88
C LEU A 46 4.01 3.49 -11.18
N LEU A 47 4.78 4.06 -12.12
CA LEU A 47 5.07 3.38 -13.39
C LEU A 47 5.87 2.10 -13.20
N LYS A 48 6.86 2.13 -12.29
CA LYS A 48 7.63 0.95 -11.91
C LYS A 48 6.72 -0.16 -11.39
N GLU A 49 5.88 0.16 -10.39
CA GLU A 49 5.01 -0.81 -9.74
C GLU A 49 3.92 -1.34 -10.69
N LEU A 50 3.36 -0.50 -11.57
CA LEU A 50 2.44 -0.93 -12.64
C LEU A 50 3.12 -1.90 -13.60
N ARG A 51 4.34 -1.58 -14.05
CA ARG A 51 5.09 -2.41 -14.99
C ARG A 51 5.40 -3.79 -14.41
N GLU A 52 5.91 -3.83 -13.18
CA GLU A 52 6.20 -5.07 -12.45
C GLU A 52 4.92 -5.89 -12.23
N ALA A 53 3.80 -5.26 -11.86
CA ALA A 53 2.53 -5.94 -11.67
C ALA A 53 1.94 -6.50 -12.97
N PHE A 54 2.04 -5.77 -14.08
CA PHE A 54 1.59 -6.25 -15.40
C PHE A 54 2.43 -7.44 -15.87
N GLU A 55 3.75 -7.43 -15.64
CA GLU A 55 4.63 -8.56 -15.96
C GLU A 55 4.29 -9.79 -15.12
N ALA A 56 4.12 -9.61 -13.80
CA ALA A 56 3.81 -10.70 -12.87
C ALA A 56 2.42 -11.30 -13.10
N GLU A 57 1.39 -10.48 -13.36
CA GLU A 57 0.05 -10.97 -13.70
C GLU A 57 0.05 -11.73 -15.03
N ALA A 58 0.73 -11.22 -16.04
CA ALA A 58 0.78 -11.86 -17.36
C ALA A 58 1.36 -13.28 -17.29
N GLN A 59 2.40 -13.46 -16.47
CA GLN A 59 2.99 -14.77 -16.19
C GLN A 59 2.01 -15.69 -15.46
N GLU A 60 1.32 -15.16 -14.45
CA GLU A 60 0.35 -15.89 -13.62
C GLU A 60 -0.83 -16.42 -14.45
N VAL A 61 -1.49 -15.53 -15.22
CA VAL A 61 -2.69 -15.88 -15.99
C VAL A 61 -2.36 -16.42 -17.39
N LYS A 62 -1.07 -16.49 -17.75
CA LYS A 62 -0.56 -16.93 -19.07
C LYS A 62 -1.19 -16.15 -20.24
N LYS A 63 -1.33 -14.83 -20.07
CA LYS A 63 -1.82 -13.91 -21.12
C LYS A 63 -0.71 -12.96 -21.56
N PRO A 64 -0.84 -12.30 -22.73
CA PRO A 64 0.03 -11.20 -23.09
C PRO A 64 0.01 -10.11 -22.01
N ARG A 65 1.19 -9.54 -21.72
CA ARG A 65 1.34 -8.42 -20.80
C ARG A 65 0.58 -7.20 -21.29
N LEU A 66 -0.12 -6.54 -20.38
CA LEU A 66 -0.75 -5.25 -20.64
C LEU A 66 0.31 -4.19 -21.00
N LEU A 67 0.04 -3.39 -22.02
CA LEU A 67 0.87 -2.24 -22.39
C LEU A 67 0.76 -1.16 -21.30
N LEU A 68 1.86 -0.44 -21.07
CA LEU A 68 1.89 0.73 -20.20
C LEU A 68 2.48 1.91 -20.98
N THR A 69 1.66 2.92 -21.23
CA THR A 69 2.05 4.16 -21.92
C THR A 69 1.71 5.38 -21.07
N ALA A 70 2.19 6.56 -21.46
CA ALA A 70 1.79 7.80 -20.81
C ALA A 70 1.75 8.95 -21.82
N ALA A 71 0.73 9.81 -21.69
CA ALA A 71 0.70 11.12 -22.31
C ALA A 71 1.51 12.10 -21.45
N VAL A 72 2.46 12.81 -22.07
CA VAL A 72 3.44 13.65 -21.34
C VAL A 72 3.56 15.06 -21.94
N PRO A 73 3.86 16.07 -21.10
CA PRO A 73 3.93 17.45 -21.55
C PRO A 73 5.16 17.73 -22.41
N VAL A 74 5.06 18.81 -23.18
CA VAL A 74 6.15 19.36 -23.99
C VAL A 74 6.74 20.67 -23.44
N GLY A 75 6.07 21.28 -22.45
CA GLY A 75 6.54 22.50 -21.79
C GLY A 75 7.80 22.25 -20.94
N PRO A 76 8.92 22.99 -21.15
CA PRO A 76 10.18 22.77 -20.46
C PRO A 76 10.09 22.75 -18.93
N ASP A 77 9.26 23.62 -18.35
CA ASP A 77 9.11 23.74 -16.90
C ASP A 77 8.35 22.55 -16.31
N ASN A 78 7.28 22.10 -16.98
CA ASN A 78 6.53 20.91 -16.56
C ASN A 78 7.41 19.65 -16.65
N VAL A 79 8.19 19.50 -17.72
CA VAL A 79 9.08 18.34 -17.89
C VAL A 79 10.18 18.32 -16.82
N LYS A 80 10.89 19.44 -16.61
CA LYS A 80 11.97 19.50 -15.61
C LYS A 80 11.45 19.32 -14.18
N GLY A 81 10.32 19.95 -13.86
CA GLY A 81 9.72 19.93 -12.54
C GLY A 81 9.03 18.61 -12.18
N GLY A 82 8.38 17.96 -13.14
CA GLY A 82 7.50 16.80 -12.89
C GLY A 82 8.06 15.44 -13.30
N TYR A 83 9.10 15.37 -14.14
CA TYR A 83 9.48 14.11 -14.78
C TYR A 83 10.96 13.77 -14.61
N ASP A 84 11.23 12.52 -14.24
CA ASP A 84 12.55 11.88 -14.37
C ASP A 84 12.55 11.07 -15.68
N VAL A 85 12.96 11.72 -16.76
CA VAL A 85 12.79 11.21 -18.13
C VAL A 85 13.45 9.83 -18.33
N PRO A 86 14.70 9.58 -17.90
CA PRO A 86 15.31 8.25 -18.01
C PRO A 86 14.52 7.17 -17.26
N ALA A 87 14.08 7.47 -16.03
CA ALA A 87 13.34 6.49 -15.22
C ALA A 87 11.95 6.20 -15.82
N VAL A 88 11.22 7.23 -16.24
CA VAL A 88 9.93 7.10 -16.92
C VAL A 88 10.06 6.25 -18.20
N ALA A 89 11.06 6.54 -19.03
CA ALA A 89 11.29 5.82 -20.28
C ALA A 89 11.67 4.33 -20.08
N SER A 90 12.22 3.97 -18.92
CA SER A 90 12.57 2.59 -18.60
C SER A 90 11.35 1.70 -18.33
N TYR A 91 10.25 2.27 -17.83
CA TYR A 91 9.05 1.52 -17.44
C TYR A 91 7.94 1.53 -18.50
N LEU A 92 7.87 2.59 -19.31
CA LEU A 92 6.88 2.73 -20.38
C LEU A 92 7.25 1.95 -21.64
N ASP A 93 6.25 1.42 -22.33
CA ASP A 93 6.38 0.83 -23.66
C ASP A 93 6.53 1.93 -24.72
N PHE A 94 5.67 2.95 -24.65
CA PHE A 94 5.72 4.15 -25.49
C PHE A 94 5.42 5.41 -24.66
N ILE A 95 5.95 6.54 -25.12
CA ILE A 95 5.74 7.86 -24.53
C ILE A 95 5.01 8.72 -25.56
N ASN A 96 3.78 9.11 -25.25
CA ASN A 96 2.94 9.93 -26.11
C ASN A 96 3.20 11.42 -25.80
N LEU A 97 3.99 12.07 -26.63
CA LEU A 97 4.30 13.51 -26.49
C LEU A 97 3.10 14.34 -26.94
N MET A 98 2.53 15.13 -26.05
CA MET A 98 1.45 16.07 -26.38
C MET A 98 2.00 17.31 -27.08
N ALA A 99 2.52 17.11 -28.30
CA ALA A 99 3.21 18.13 -29.11
C ALA A 99 2.22 19.08 -29.83
N TYR A 100 1.30 19.62 -29.05
CA TYR A 100 0.26 20.58 -29.44
C TYR A 100 -0.03 21.50 -28.24
N ASP A 101 -0.95 22.46 -28.41
CA ASP A 101 -1.24 23.49 -27.43
C ASP A 101 -0.03 24.36 -27.05
N PHE A 102 0.88 24.58 -28.00
CA PHE A 102 2.02 25.47 -27.80
C PHE A 102 1.58 26.93 -27.64
N HIS A 103 0.52 27.32 -28.35
CA HIS A 103 -0.06 28.67 -28.34
C HIS A 103 -1.58 28.59 -28.25
N GLY A 104 -2.22 29.54 -27.57
CA GLY A 104 -3.67 29.54 -27.42
C GLY A 104 -4.23 30.80 -26.75
N LYS A 105 -5.52 30.77 -26.42
CA LYS A 105 -6.30 31.92 -25.93
C LYS A 105 -5.77 32.62 -24.67
N TRP A 106 -4.82 31.99 -23.96
CA TRP A 106 -4.11 32.54 -22.82
C TRP A 106 -3.06 33.59 -23.20
N GLU A 107 -2.67 33.66 -24.48
CA GLU A 107 -1.73 34.66 -24.99
C GLU A 107 -2.42 35.90 -25.57
N ARG A 108 -1.64 36.97 -25.74
CA ARG A 108 -2.08 38.24 -26.36
C ARG A 108 -1.55 38.44 -27.77
N GLU A 109 -0.98 37.39 -28.35
CA GLU A 109 -0.43 37.38 -29.69
C GLU A 109 -0.82 36.06 -30.36
N THR A 110 -1.02 36.06 -31.67
CA THR A 110 -1.37 34.85 -32.43
C THR A 110 -0.19 33.89 -32.50
N GLY A 111 -0.48 32.59 -32.41
CA GLY A 111 0.54 31.53 -32.52
C GLY A 111 -0.08 30.21 -32.97
N HIS A 112 0.71 29.38 -33.65
CA HIS A 112 0.24 28.09 -34.17
C HIS A 112 0.03 27.06 -33.05
N ASN A 113 -0.99 26.22 -33.18
CA ASN A 113 -1.27 25.16 -32.20
C ASN A 113 -0.11 24.14 -32.08
N ALA A 114 0.37 23.62 -33.22
CA ALA A 114 1.42 22.59 -33.29
C ALA A 114 2.42 22.83 -34.43
N PRO A 115 3.22 23.91 -34.41
CA PRO A 115 4.20 24.15 -35.47
C PRO A 115 5.33 23.12 -35.46
N LEU A 116 5.76 22.64 -36.64
CA LEU A 116 6.85 21.67 -36.72
C LEU A 116 8.18 22.32 -36.30
N HIS A 117 8.46 23.51 -36.83
CA HIS A 117 9.63 24.32 -36.52
C HIS A 117 9.22 25.66 -35.91
N ALA A 118 10.12 26.28 -35.14
CA ALA A 118 9.93 27.63 -34.64
C ALA A 118 10.34 28.67 -35.70
N PRO A 119 9.66 29.84 -35.76
CA PRO A 119 10.02 30.89 -36.70
C PRO A 119 11.29 31.62 -36.27
N SER A 120 12.06 32.11 -37.24
CA SER A 120 13.34 32.80 -37.01
C SER A 120 13.19 34.10 -36.23
N THR A 121 12.00 34.70 -36.27
CA THR A 121 11.63 35.93 -35.58
C THR A 121 11.36 35.74 -34.09
N ASP A 122 11.19 34.50 -33.62
CA ASP A 122 10.85 34.24 -32.22
C ASP A 122 12.02 34.49 -31.26
N SER A 123 11.66 34.84 -30.02
CA SER A 123 12.63 34.88 -28.93
C SER A 123 13.19 33.47 -28.65
N GLU A 124 14.38 33.40 -28.05
CA GLU A 124 15.00 32.11 -27.67
C GLU A 124 14.14 31.26 -26.73
N TRP A 125 13.25 31.90 -25.96
CA TRP A 125 12.26 31.19 -25.16
C TRP A 125 11.13 30.62 -26.04
N ARG A 126 10.51 31.43 -26.90
CA ARG A 126 9.42 30.99 -27.78
C ARG A 126 9.85 29.93 -28.79
N LYS A 127 11.11 29.93 -29.21
CA LYS A 127 11.66 28.86 -30.07
C LYS A 127 11.58 27.45 -29.48
N GLN A 128 11.29 27.33 -28.17
CA GLN A 128 11.08 26.05 -27.50
C GLN A 128 9.68 25.48 -27.74
N LEU A 129 8.75 26.28 -28.28
CA LEU A 129 7.35 25.95 -28.49
C LEU A 129 7.11 25.39 -29.90
N SER A 130 7.78 24.28 -30.22
CA SER A 130 7.62 23.56 -31.49
C SER A 130 7.72 22.05 -31.30
N VAL A 131 7.14 21.30 -32.23
CA VAL A 131 7.17 19.82 -32.23
C VAL A 131 8.61 19.30 -32.24
N GLU A 132 9.47 19.90 -33.08
CA GLU A 132 10.87 19.51 -33.17
C GLU A 132 11.63 19.74 -31.86
N HIS A 133 11.44 20.91 -31.24
CA HIS A 133 12.11 21.23 -29.99
C HIS A 133 11.63 20.33 -28.85
N ALA A 134 10.33 20.12 -28.75
CA ALA A 134 9.71 19.25 -27.75
C ALA A 134 10.28 17.83 -27.79
N ALA A 135 10.30 17.20 -28.97
CA ALA A 135 10.85 15.86 -29.13
C ALA A 135 12.35 15.83 -28.83
N SER A 136 13.11 16.81 -29.34
CA SER A 136 14.56 16.91 -29.11
C SER A 136 14.91 17.12 -27.64
N MET A 137 14.08 17.85 -26.89
CA MET A 137 14.24 18.05 -25.46
C MET A 137 14.12 16.73 -24.70
N TRP A 138 13.08 15.94 -24.98
CA TRP A 138 12.90 14.63 -24.35
C TRP A 138 14.05 13.67 -24.67
N VAL A 139 14.53 13.64 -25.91
CA VAL A 139 15.73 12.87 -26.29
C VAL A 139 16.96 13.34 -25.52
N ARG A 140 17.19 14.66 -25.41
CA ARG A 140 18.33 15.22 -24.65
C ARG A 140 18.26 14.90 -23.16
N LEU A 141 17.06 14.78 -22.61
CA LEU A 141 16.83 14.39 -21.22
C LEU A 141 16.93 12.87 -21.00
N GLY A 142 17.09 12.08 -22.06
CA GLY A 142 17.40 10.64 -21.98
C GLY A 142 16.30 9.70 -22.48
N ALA A 143 15.23 10.20 -23.11
CA ALA A 143 14.21 9.34 -23.72
C ALA A 143 14.72 8.68 -25.01
N PRO A 144 14.53 7.36 -25.20
CA PRO A 144 14.83 6.67 -26.44
C PRO A 144 13.89 7.13 -27.57
N LYS A 145 14.46 7.47 -28.74
CA LYS A 145 13.67 7.92 -29.91
C LYS A 145 12.66 6.89 -30.39
N ASP A 146 13.03 5.61 -30.33
CA ASP A 146 12.22 4.46 -30.70
C ASP A 146 11.02 4.20 -29.76
N LYS A 147 10.92 4.95 -28.66
CA LYS A 147 9.74 4.96 -27.76
C LYS A 147 8.91 6.25 -27.83
N LEU A 148 9.41 7.32 -28.45
CA LEU A 148 8.73 8.62 -28.51
C LEU A 148 7.72 8.66 -29.66
N VAL A 149 6.44 8.76 -29.31
CA VAL A 149 5.30 8.91 -30.22
C VAL A 149 4.86 10.37 -30.21
N ILE A 150 4.81 11.01 -31.38
CA ILE A 150 4.63 12.47 -31.49
C ILE A 150 3.15 12.81 -31.69
N GLY A 151 2.58 13.64 -30.82
CA GLY A 151 1.17 14.06 -30.86
C GLY A 151 0.85 15.01 -32.01
N MET A 152 -0.29 14.77 -32.65
CA MET A 152 -0.85 15.53 -33.77
C MET A 152 -2.26 16.00 -33.39
N PRO A 153 -2.53 17.32 -33.37
CA PRO A 153 -3.87 17.81 -33.09
C PRO A 153 -4.74 17.79 -34.35
N THR A 154 -6.00 17.38 -34.22
CA THR A 154 -7.06 17.52 -35.24
C THR A 154 -7.95 18.73 -34.95
N TYR A 155 -7.35 19.78 -34.38
CA TYR A 155 -8.01 21.03 -34.02
C TYR A 155 -7.03 22.20 -34.14
N GLY A 156 -7.59 23.41 -34.23
CA GLY A 156 -6.85 24.67 -34.23
C GLY A 156 -7.09 25.48 -32.97
N ARG A 157 -6.08 26.28 -32.59
CA ARG A 157 -6.22 27.29 -31.54
C ARG A 157 -6.51 28.64 -32.18
N THR A 158 -7.51 29.33 -31.64
CA THR A 158 -8.07 30.53 -32.27
C THR A 158 -7.89 31.79 -31.44
N PHE A 159 -7.80 32.92 -32.13
CA PHE A 159 -7.54 34.24 -31.59
C PHE A 159 -8.43 35.28 -32.25
N THR A 160 -8.76 36.33 -31.50
CA THR A 160 -9.37 37.55 -32.04
C THR A 160 -8.28 38.60 -32.22
N LEU A 161 -7.99 38.99 -33.46
CA LEU A 161 -7.00 40.00 -33.81
C LEU A 161 -7.38 41.37 -33.24
N ALA A 162 -6.40 42.08 -32.65
CA ALA A 162 -6.60 43.46 -32.21
C ALA A 162 -6.68 44.43 -33.39
N ASN A 163 -6.07 44.07 -34.53
CA ASN A 163 -6.11 44.84 -35.77
C ASN A 163 -6.06 43.88 -36.97
N THR A 164 -7.07 43.93 -37.83
CA THR A 164 -7.19 43.06 -39.01
C THR A 164 -6.11 43.29 -40.07
N ALA A 165 -5.40 44.42 -40.03
CA ALA A 165 -4.23 44.67 -40.87
C ALA A 165 -2.98 43.89 -40.42
N HIS A 166 -2.97 43.40 -39.18
CA HIS A 166 -1.89 42.59 -38.60
C HIS A 166 -2.41 41.17 -38.35
N PHE A 167 -2.19 40.28 -39.32
CA PHE A 167 -2.75 38.93 -39.33
C PHE A 167 -1.68 37.82 -39.41
N LYS A 168 -0.40 38.19 -39.38
CA LYS A 168 0.73 37.24 -39.35
C LYS A 168 0.83 36.56 -37.98
N VAL A 169 1.60 35.49 -37.88
CA VAL A 169 2.03 34.93 -36.59
C VAL A 169 2.68 36.04 -35.73
N ASN A 170 2.49 35.97 -34.41
CA ASN A 170 2.87 36.99 -33.43
C ASN A 170 2.13 38.34 -33.59
N SER A 171 0.98 38.38 -34.27
CA SER A 171 0.18 39.61 -34.35
C SER A 171 -0.61 39.82 -33.06
N PRO A 172 -0.77 41.08 -32.58
CA PRO A 172 -1.53 41.36 -31.37
C PRO A 172 -2.97 40.85 -31.43
N ALA A 173 -3.41 40.19 -30.36
CA ALA A 173 -4.73 39.60 -30.19
C ALA A 173 -5.40 40.10 -28.89
N SER A 174 -6.71 40.31 -28.94
CA SER A 174 -7.53 40.73 -27.79
C SER A 174 -7.94 39.55 -26.90
N GLY A 175 -7.80 38.31 -27.39
CA GLY A 175 -8.08 37.08 -26.65
C GLY A 175 -8.32 35.91 -27.60
N GLY A 176 -8.98 34.85 -27.10
CA GLY A 176 -9.41 33.71 -27.90
C GLY A 176 -10.41 34.09 -29.00
N GLY A 177 -10.45 33.28 -30.06
CA GLY A 177 -11.47 33.40 -31.10
C GLY A 177 -12.87 33.08 -30.59
N LYS A 178 -13.88 33.43 -31.38
CA LYS A 178 -15.28 33.11 -31.11
C LYS A 178 -15.48 31.59 -31.04
N ALA A 179 -16.45 31.17 -30.25
CA ALA A 179 -16.81 29.77 -30.14
C ALA A 179 -17.32 29.22 -31.47
N GLY A 180 -16.84 28.03 -31.84
CA GLY A 180 -17.31 27.29 -33.01
C GLY A 180 -18.78 26.90 -32.92
N GLU A 181 -19.38 26.55 -34.06
CA GLU A 181 -20.77 26.14 -34.12
C GLU A 181 -21.03 24.81 -33.40
N TYR A 182 -20.09 23.88 -33.42
CA TYR A 182 -20.24 22.54 -32.86
C TYR A 182 -19.42 22.37 -31.59
N THR A 183 -18.17 22.86 -31.57
CA THR A 183 -17.31 22.76 -30.37
C THR A 183 -17.80 23.65 -29.23
N LYS A 184 -18.50 24.74 -29.54
CA LYS A 184 -19.06 25.71 -28.58
C LYS A 184 -18.04 26.29 -27.59
N GLU A 185 -16.74 26.17 -27.86
CA GLU A 185 -15.67 26.69 -27.01
C GLU A 185 -14.93 27.84 -27.69
N GLY A 186 -14.83 28.99 -27.02
CA GLY A 186 -14.00 30.11 -27.50
C GLY A 186 -12.50 29.83 -27.36
N GLY A 187 -11.74 30.19 -28.40
CA GLY A 187 -10.30 29.95 -28.48
C GLY A 187 -9.89 28.59 -29.08
N PHE A 188 -10.85 27.85 -29.62
CA PHE A 188 -10.71 26.48 -30.09
C PHE A 188 -11.64 26.24 -31.28
N LEU A 189 -11.18 25.50 -32.30
CA LEU A 189 -12.03 25.01 -33.39
C LEU A 189 -11.58 23.61 -33.80
N ALA A 190 -12.52 22.69 -33.98
CA ALA A 190 -12.24 21.38 -34.57
C ALA A 190 -11.81 21.53 -36.04
N TYR A 191 -11.08 20.57 -36.59
CA TYR A 191 -10.59 20.65 -37.98
C TYR A 191 -11.74 20.84 -38.99
N TYR A 192 -12.86 20.14 -38.80
CA TYR A 192 -14.04 20.31 -39.66
C TYR A 192 -14.67 21.73 -39.59
N GLU A 193 -14.59 22.42 -38.45
CA GLU A 193 -15.03 23.82 -38.31
C GLU A 193 -14.07 24.79 -39.01
N VAL A 194 -12.77 24.47 -39.01
CA VAL A 194 -11.78 25.24 -39.77
C VAL A 194 -12.03 25.09 -41.28
N CYS A 195 -12.40 23.90 -41.75
CA CYS A 195 -12.80 23.67 -43.14
C CYS A 195 -14.02 24.52 -43.54
N GLU A 196 -15.05 24.59 -42.69
CA GLU A 196 -16.22 25.45 -42.92
C GLU A 196 -15.82 26.93 -42.95
N MET A 197 -14.96 27.37 -42.04
CA MET A 197 -14.44 28.75 -42.01
C MET A 197 -13.73 29.09 -43.33
N LEU A 198 -12.91 28.19 -43.86
CA LEU A 198 -12.22 28.36 -45.16
C LEU A 198 -13.19 28.43 -46.33
N ARG A 199 -14.21 27.56 -46.36
CA ARG A 199 -15.27 27.58 -47.39
C ARG A 199 -16.13 28.83 -47.35
N ASN A 200 -16.32 29.41 -46.15
CA ASN A 200 -17.09 30.62 -45.93
C ASN A 200 -16.29 31.91 -46.19
N GLY A 201 -15.19 31.82 -46.95
CA GLY A 201 -14.46 32.99 -47.47
C GLY A 201 -13.27 33.43 -46.62
N ALA A 202 -12.83 32.64 -45.65
CA ALA A 202 -11.58 32.92 -44.93
C ALA A 202 -10.36 32.88 -45.87
N SER A 203 -9.31 33.61 -45.50
CA SER A 203 -8.03 33.57 -46.20
C SER A 203 -7.15 32.46 -45.65
N TYR A 204 -6.58 31.64 -46.53
CA TYR A 204 -5.61 30.60 -46.21
C TYR A 204 -4.18 31.12 -46.42
N VAL A 205 -3.31 30.87 -45.45
CA VAL A 205 -1.88 31.21 -45.55
C VAL A 205 -1.04 30.01 -45.10
N TRP A 206 -0.08 29.63 -45.94
CA TRP A 206 0.93 28.62 -45.62
C TRP A 206 2.16 29.28 -45.00
N ASP A 207 2.53 28.88 -43.78
CA ASP A 207 3.81 29.26 -43.19
C ASP A 207 4.88 28.24 -43.59
N ASP A 208 5.79 28.65 -44.48
CA ASP A 208 6.84 27.75 -44.95
C ASP A 208 7.97 27.55 -43.93
N GLU A 209 8.16 28.45 -42.97
CA GLU A 209 9.19 28.29 -41.95
C GLU A 209 8.72 27.29 -40.89
N MET A 210 7.47 27.42 -40.43
CA MET A 210 6.89 26.58 -39.37
C MET A 210 6.25 25.28 -39.90
N LYS A 211 6.09 25.17 -41.23
CA LYS A 211 5.46 24.04 -41.97
C LYS A 211 4.03 23.74 -41.52
N VAL A 212 3.26 24.77 -41.23
CA VAL A 212 1.86 24.70 -40.80
C VAL A 212 1.04 25.85 -41.41
N PRO A 213 -0.27 25.66 -41.64
CA PRO A 213 -1.15 26.72 -42.11
C PRO A 213 -1.77 27.55 -40.98
N TYR A 214 -2.28 28.73 -41.35
CA TYR A 214 -3.26 29.46 -40.57
C TYR A 214 -4.35 30.05 -41.48
N ALA A 215 -5.54 30.28 -40.92
CA ALA A 215 -6.67 30.90 -41.61
C ALA A 215 -7.13 32.18 -40.92
N VAL A 216 -7.60 33.15 -41.71
CA VAL A 216 -8.04 34.47 -41.23
C VAL A 216 -9.38 34.86 -41.84
N HIS A 217 -10.38 35.14 -41.00
CA HIS A 217 -11.70 35.62 -41.44
C HIS A 217 -12.11 36.84 -40.62
N GLY A 218 -12.00 38.03 -41.21
CA GLY A 218 -12.22 39.28 -40.49
C GLY A 218 -11.21 39.45 -39.36
N ASP A 219 -11.69 39.52 -38.11
CA ASP A 219 -10.87 39.58 -36.89
C ASP A 219 -10.55 38.20 -36.31
N GLN A 220 -11.02 37.11 -36.91
CA GLN A 220 -10.79 35.75 -36.40
C GLN A 220 -9.57 35.14 -37.07
N TRP A 221 -8.68 34.58 -36.26
CA TRP A 221 -7.44 33.91 -36.69
C TRP A 221 -7.39 32.50 -36.09
N VAL A 222 -7.00 31.51 -36.88
CA VAL A 222 -6.81 30.11 -36.43
C VAL A 222 -5.52 29.52 -36.96
N GLY A 223 -4.68 29.00 -36.07
CA GLY A 223 -3.52 28.19 -36.40
C GLY A 223 -3.87 26.72 -36.23
N PHE A 224 -3.74 25.93 -37.30
CA PHE A 224 -4.22 24.55 -37.36
C PHE A 224 -3.27 23.67 -38.18
N ASP A 225 -3.55 22.38 -38.25
CA ASP A 225 -2.88 21.42 -39.11
C ASP A 225 -3.78 21.01 -40.28
N ASP A 226 -3.20 20.92 -41.48
CA ASP A 226 -3.85 20.39 -42.68
C ASP A 226 -3.14 19.11 -43.17
N GLU A 227 -3.63 18.52 -44.25
CA GLU A 227 -3.06 17.29 -44.81
C GLU A 227 -1.60 17.49 -45.23
N ARG A 228 -1.24 18.70 -45.65
CA ARG A 228 0.11 19.06 -46.04
C ARG A 228 1.04 19.11 -44.83
N SER A 229 0.67 19.78 -43.75
CA SER A 229 1.48 19.86 -42.52
C SER A 229 1.63 18.49 -41.87
N ILE A 230 0.58 17.68 -41.81
CA ILE A 230 0.63 16.31 -41.29
C ILE A 230 1.62 15.46 -42.09
N ARG A 231 1.62 15.53 -43.43
CA ARG A 231 2.60 14.80 -44.25
C ARG A 231 4.05 15.24 -44.00
N TYR A 232 4.31 16.53 -43.84
CA TYR A 232 5.64 17.01 -43.45
C TYR A 232 6.06 16.46 -42.10
N LYS A 233 5.16 16.47 -41.11
CA LYS A 233 5.43 15.91 -39.78
C LYS A 233 5.69 14.40 -39.82
N MET A 234 4.94 13.63 -40.62
CA MET A 234 5.19 12.19 -40.80
C MET A 234 6.54 11.92 -41.48
N GLY A 235 6.91 12.72 -42.49
CA GLY A 235 8.23 12.67 -43.11
C GLY A 235 9.34 12.92 -42.09
N TRP A 236 9.20 13.99 -41.30
CA TRP A 236 10.13 14.34 -40.24
C TRP A 236 10.25 13.26 -39.16
N ILE A 237 9.15 12.62 -38.75
CA ILE A 237 9.13 11.48 -37.81
C ILE A 237 10.00 10.33 -38.34
N LYS A 238 9.79 9.95 -39.62
CA LYS A 238 10.54 8.86 -40.27
C LYS A 238 12.03 9.19 -40.40
N GLU A 239 12.36 10.38 -40.88
CA GLU A 239 13.74 10.82 -41.09
C GLU A 239 14.55 10.89 -39.78
N ASN A 240 13.89 11.23 -38.68
CA ASN A 240 14.53 11.37 -37.37
C ASN A 240 14.48 10.10 -36.51
N GLY A 241 13.80 9.04 -36.96
CA GLY A 241 13.73 7.74 -36.30
C GLY A 241 12.88 7.73 -35.02
N TYR A 242 11.79 8.48 -34.98
CA TYR A 242 10.83 8.45 -33.85
C TYR A 242 9.86 7.26 -33.96
N ALA A 243 9.27 6.84 -32.85
CA ALA A 243 8.46 5.62 -32.74
C ALA A 243 7.18 5.65 -33.57
N GLY A 244 6.53 6.82 -33.67
CA GLY A 244 5.27 6.97 -34.38
C GLY A 244 4.59 8.31 -34.13
N ALA A 245 3.29 8.36 -34.46
CA ALA A 245 2.43 9.51 -34.22
C ALA A 245 1.22 9.13 -33.37
N MET A 246 0.78 10.05 -32.50
CA MET A 246 -0.45 9.99 -31.71
C MET A 246 -1.38 11.09 -32.20
N VAL A 247 -2.69 10.87 -32.17
CA VAL A 247 -3.69 11.85 -32.67
C VAL A 247 -4.65 12.23 -31.54
N TRP A 248 -4.79 13.54 -31.31
CA TRP A 248 -5.77 14.11 -30.38
C TRP A 248 -6.69 15.09 -31.12
N THR A 249 -7.95 14.78 -31.41
CA THR A 249 -8.66 13.50 -31.22
C THR A 249 -9.43 13.09 -32.48
N VAL A 250 -9.74 11.81 -32.61
CA VAL A 250 -10.35 11.23 -33.83
C VAL A 250 -11.69 11.90 -34.20
N ASP A 251 -12.49 12.31 -33.21
CA ASP A 251 -13.80 12.93 -33.42
C ASP A 251 -13.74 14.36 -33.99
N MET A 252 -12.59 15.03 -33.87
CA MET A 252 -12.40 16.39 -34.37
C MET A 252 -11.91 16.46 -35.82
N ASP A 253 -11.56 15.30 -36.41
CA ASP A 253 -11.21 15.17 -37.80
C ASP A 253 -12.47 15.15 -38.70
N ASP A 254 -12.33 15.38 -40.01
CA ASP A 254 -13.40 15.10 -40.96
C ASP A 254 -13.40 13.59 -41.30
N PHE A 255 -13.74 12.77 -40.29
CA PHE A 255 -13.74 11.31 -40.40
C PHE A 255 -14.74 10.80 -41.46
N THR A 256 -15.70 11.64 -41.88
CA THR A 256 -16.64 11.34 -42.96
C THR A 256 -16.10 11.66 -44.35
N GLY A 257 -15.13 12.57 -44.45
CA GLY A 257 -14.60 13.11 -45.70
C GLY A 257 -15.59 13.99 -46.48
N THR A 258 -16.64 14.51 -45.83
CA THR A 258 -17.71 15.27 -46.49
C THR A 258 -17.69 16.77 -46.17
N ILE A 259 -17.01 17.17 -45.09
CA ILE A 259 -17.01 18.55 -44.59
C ILE A 259 -15.86 19.36 -45.18
N CYS A 260 -14.73 18.74 -45.51
CA CYS A 260 -13.58 19.43 -46.09
C CYS A 260 -13.53 19.32 -47.63
N GLY A 261 -14.12 18.27 -48.25
CA GLY A 261 -14.17 18.09 -49.72
C GLY A 261 -15.56 18.13 -50.41
N GLU A 262 -15.60 18.29 -51.75
CA GLU A 262 -16.83 18.21 -52.59
C GLU A 262 -17.16 16.78 -53.09
N THR A 263 -16.29 15.80 -52.84
CA THR A 263 -16.46 14.41 -53.28
C THR A 263 -15.96 13.44 -52.22
N SER A 264 -16.52 12.22 -52.20
CA SER A 264 -16.12 11.08 -51.34
C SER A 264 -14.68 10.56 -51.58
N SER A 265 -13.85 11.32 -52.29
CA SER A 265 -12.45 11.03 -52.64
C SER A 265 -11.43 11.87 -51.88
N ILE A 266 -11.89 12.81 -51.05
CA ILE A 266 -11.07 13.66 -50.18
C ILE A 266 -11.03 13.05 -48.76
N ARG A 267 -9.88 13.08 -48.07
CA ARG A 267 -9.61 12.25 -46.88
C ARG A 267 -9.14 13.06 -45.68
N SER A 268 -9.44 12.52 -44.50
CA SER A 268 -9.18 13.10 -43.18
C SER A 268 -7.67 13.22 -42.85
N LEU A 269 -7.34 14.02 -41.83
CA LEU A 269 -5.95 14.22 -41.35
C LEU A 269 -5.31 12.90 -40.88
N GLU A 270 -6.06 12.10 -40.13
CA GLU A 270 -5.61 10.81 -39.59
C GLU A 270 -5.23 9.84 -40.71
N LEU A 271 -6.07 9.73 -41.73
CA LEU A 271 -5.84 8.89 -42.91
C LEU A 271 -4.56 9.31 -43.65
N SER A 272 -4.37 10.62 -43.82
CA SER A 272 -3.19 11.20 -44.47
C SER A 272 -1.90 10.87 -43.71
N GLY A 273 -1.95 10.93 -42.38
CA GLY A 273 -0.84 10.53 -41.51
C GLY A 273 -0.52 9.03 -41.61
N CYS A 274 -1.55 8.18 -41.54
CA CYS A 274 -1.39 6.72 -41.63
C CYS A 274 -0.78 6.27 -42.96
N GLU A 275 -1.19 6.86 -44.09
CA GLU A 275 -0.63 6.54 -45.41
C GLU A 275 0.88 6.80 -45.47
N GLU A 276 1.30 7.99 -45.03
CA GLU A 276 2.68 8.44 -45.12
C GLU A 276 3.58 7.65 -44.16
N LEU A 277 3.10 7.38 -42.95
CA LEU A 277 3.87 6.67 -41.92
C LEU A 277 3.94 5.16 -42.20
N ARG A 278 2.89 4.55 -42.77
CA ARG A 278 2.83 3.09 -43.05
C ARG A 278 3.16 2.71 -44.50
N GLY A 279 3.40 3.67 -45.38
CA GLY A 279 3.69 3.43 -46.80
C GLY A 279 2.52 2.80 -47.57
N ILE A 280 1.28 3.05 -47.15
CA ILE A 280 0.08 2.47 -47.77
C ILE A 280 -0.15 3.17 -49.12
N LYS A 281 -0.21 2.40 -50.22
CA LYS A 281 -0.49 2.93 -51.56
C LYS A 281 -1.93 3.47 -51.63
N ARG A 282 -2.08 4.71 -52.10
CA ARG A 282 -3.38 5.38 -52.29
C ARG A 282 -4.31 4.55 -53.19
N LYS A 283 -5.56 4.33 -52.77
CA LYS A 283 -6.63 3.77 -53.62
C LYS A 283 -7.30 4.88 -54.47
N ASN A 284 -7.59 4.59 -55.75
CA ASN A 284 -8.47 5.36 -56.65
C ASN A 284 -8.19 6.87 -56.80
N ASN A 285 -7.02 7.28 -57.32
CA ASN A 285 -6.74 8.69 -57.70
C ASN A 285 -6.96 9.75 -56.60
N ALA A 286 -6.97 9.37 -55.31
CA ALA A 286 -7.17 10.30 -54.19
C ALA A 286 -6.10 11.42 -54.15
N LYS A 287 -6.55 12.67 -54.01
CA LYS A 287 -5.73 13.89 -53.94
C LYS A 287 -6.03 14.64 -52.65
N ASP A 288 -4.99 15.25 -52.07
CA ASP A 288 -5.13 16.14 -50.90
C ASP A 288 -5.89 17.43 -51.31
N ILE A 289 -6.52 18.11 -50.35
CA ILE A 289 -7.21 19.39 -50.63
C ILE A 289 -6.17 20.46 -50.96
N ASP A 290 -6.39 21.17 -52.07
CA ASP A 290 -5.59 22.35 -52.40
C ASP A 290 -6.27 23.60 -51.84
N TRP A 291 -6.03 23.90 -50.56
CA TRP A 291 -6.65 25.03 -49.86
C TRP A 291 -6.34 26.39 -50.51
N SER A 292 -5.25 26.51 -51.27
CA SER A 292 -4.93 27.72 -52.04
C SER A 292 -5.92 28.02 -53.17
N LYS A 293 -6.68 27.01 -53.61
CA LYS A 293 -7.74 27.11 -54.63
C LYS A 293 -9.14 27.23 -54.05
N VAL A 294 -9.33 26.83 -52.78
CA VAL A 294 -10.63 26.84 -52.08
C VAL A 294 -10.85 28.17 -51.37
N ALA A 295 -9.78 28.72 -50.77
CA ALA A 295 -9.81 29.94 -49.97
C ALA A 295 -9.05 31.10 -50.65
N ASN A 296 -9.28 32.32 -50.17
CA ASN A 296 -8.50 33.48 -50.59
C ASN A 296 -7.03 33.31 -50.14
N THR A 297 -6.04 33.51 -51.01
CA THR A 297 -4.62 33.33 -50.65
C THR A 297 -3.88 34.67 -50.58
N ILE A 298 -3.07 34.88 -49.53
CA ILE A 298 -2.22 36.08 -49.36
C ILE A 298 -0.74 35.66 -49.47
N SER A 299 -0.01 36.17 -50.46
CA SER A 299 1.44 35.93 -50.63
C SER A 299 2.27 36.99 -49.91
N LEU A 300 3.15 36.59 -48.99
CA LEU A 300 4.03 37.50 -48.23
C LEU A 300 5.47 37.45 -48.76
N GLU A 301 6.07 38.59 -49.06
CA GLU A 301 7.51 38.71 -49.37
C GLU A 301 8.35 38.69 -48.08
N THR A 302 9.31 37.76 -48.00
CA THR A 302 10.15 37.51 -46.83
C THR A 302 11.37 38.44 -46.82
N THR A 303 11.50 39.31 -45.82
CA THR A 303 12.69 40.14 -45.59
C THR A 303 13.56 39.53 -44.49
N THR A 304 14.74 39.04 -44.83
CA THR A 304 15.73 38.51 -43.89
C THR A 304 16.61 39.63 -43.30
N LYS A 305 16.85 39.59 -41.99
CA LYS A 305 17.83 40.47 -41.30
C LYS A 305 18.81 39.65 -40.42
N PRO A 306 20.02 40.18 -40.16
CA PRO A 306 21.20 39.39 -39.80
C PRO A 306 21.29 39.04 -38.30
N ALA A 307 22.16 38.05 -38.02
CA ALA A 307 22.33 37.37 -36.74
C ALA A 307 22.93 38.24 -35.61
N PRO A 308 22.51 38.07 -34.34
CA PRO A 308 23.11 38.72 -33.18
C PRO A 308 24.37 38.00 -32.66
N ILE A 309 25.33 38.80 -32.19
CA ILE A 309 26.61 38.39 -31.59
C ILE A 309 26.41 38.06 -30.10
N LYS A 310 26.99 36.95 -29.61
CA LYS A 310 27.02 36.52 -28.19
C LYS A 310 28.35 36.92 -27.52
N ILE A 311 28.29 37.33 -26.25
CA ILE A 311 29.44 37.45 -25.33
C ILE A 311 29.23 36.47 -24.16
N SER A 312 30.31 35.78 -23.78
CA SER A 312 30.31 34.67 -22.81
C SER A 312 30.46 35.11 -21.35
N VAL A 313 29.81 34.35 -20.47
CA VAL A 313 29.93 34.42 -19.01
C VAL A 313 31.12 33.56 -18.58
N SER A 314 32.16 34.19 -18.07
CA SER A 314 33.25 33.52 -17.38
C SER A 314 33.70 34.36 -16.19
N GLU A 315 33.00 34.21 -15.06
CA GLU A 315 33.55 34.55 -13.75
C GLU A 315 32.65 33.97 -12.65
N LEU A 316 32.94 32.72 -12.28
CA LEU A 316 32.50 32.16 -11.02
C LEU A 316 33.64 31.30 -10.47
N VAL A 317 33.89 31.53 -9.18
CA VAL A 317 34.65 30.71 -8.22
C VAL A 317 36.12 31.08 -8.00
N SER A 318 36.38 31.78 -6.89
CA SER A 318 37.39 31.31 -5.94
C SER A 318 37.11 31.81 -4.51
N LYS A 319 37.36 30.93 -3.52
CA LYS A 319 37.54 31.15 -2.05
C LYS A 319 36.27 30.98 -1.19
N ILE A 320 36.22 30.21 -0.08
CA ILE A 320 37.23 29.58 0.80
C ILE A 320 36.61 28.37 1.56
N LYS A 321 37.48 27.48 2.05
CA LYS A 321 37.22 26.22 2.75
C LYS A 321 37.40 26.33 4.28
N LYS A 322 36.72 25.42 5.01
CA LYS A 322 37.06 24.74 6.30
C LYS A 322 36.39 25.18 7.63
N THR A 323 35.63 24.21 8.18
CA THR A 323 35.33 23.80 9.58
C THR A 323 36.62 23.51 10.41
N PRO A 324 36.64 23.19 11.74
CA PRO A 324 35.58 22.63 12.62
C PRO A 324 35.52 23.12 14.09
N GLN A 325 34.48 22.78 14.86
CA GLN A 325 34.61 21.99 16.10
C GLN A 325 33.27 21.70 16.81
N VAL A 326 33.32 20.58 17.54
CA VAL A 326 32.30 19.84 18.26
C VAL A 326 32.05 20.43 19.65
N ALA A 327 30.81 20.39 20.13
CA ALA A 327 30.49 20.27 21.55
C ALA A 327 29.26 19.36 21.70
N SER A 328 29.41 18.29 22.47
CA SER A 328 28.34 17.37 22.84
C SER A 328 27.54 17.93 24.01
N GLU A 329 26.23 17.91 23.90
CA GLU A 329 25.33 18.04 25.05
C GLU A 329 24.67 16.70 25.32
N ARG A 330 24.85 16.24 26.57
CA ARG A 330 24.20 15.07 27.15
C ARG A 330 22.81 15.50 27.62
N THR A 331 21.79 14.97 26.97
CA THR A 331 20.42 15.06 27.45
C THR A 331 20.17 13.91 28.42
N THR A 332 20.00 14.22 29.70
CA THR A 332 19.46 13.29 30.70
C THR A 332 17.96 13.10 30.44
N THR A 333 17.61 12.07 29.68
CA THR A 333 16.22 11.62 29.55
C THR A 333 15.82 10.88 30.81
N VAL A 334 14.90 11.47 31.56
CA VAL A 334 14.05 10.78 32.53
C VAL A 334 13.26 9.72 31.76
N VAL A 335 13.60 8.44 31.93
CA VAL A 335 12.89 7.32 31.30
C VAL A 335 11.49 7.24 31.89
N THR A 336 10.49 7.63 31.10
CA THR A 336 9.06 7.46 31.38
C THR A 336 8.39 6.47 30.42
N ASN A 337 9.14 5.88 29.47
CA ASN A 337 8.57 5.04 28.41
C ASN A 337 8.66 3.54 28.76
N GLY A 338 7.65 3.03 29.46
CA GLY A 338 7.52 1.61 29.75
C GLY A 338 6.10 1.12 29.48
N ARG A 339 5.93 -0.16 29.17
CA ARG A 339 4.63 -0.80 28.97
C ARG A 339 4.47 -2.03 29.87
N PRO A 340 3.24 -2.44 30.22
CA PRO A 340 3.00 -3.73 30.84
C PRO A 340 3.45 -4.88 29.92
N ALA A 341 3.90 -5.99 30.52
CA ALA A 341 4.18 -7.20 29.76
C ALA A 341 2.93 -7.73 29.06
N GLN A 342 3.14 -8.36 27.89
CA GLN A 342 2.05 -8.94 27.12
C GLN A 342 1.90 -10.42 27.38
N VAL A 343 0.68 -10.91 27.22
CA VAL A 343 0.33 -12.31 27.35
C VAL A 343 -0.46 -12.71 26.11
N PHE A 344 0.23 -13.41 25.20
CA PHE A 344 -0.32 -13.94 23.96
C PHE A 344 -0.83 -15.35 24.19
N CYS A 345 -2.09 -15.59 23.85
CA CYS A 345 -2.78 -16.83 24.13
C CYS A 345 -3.26 -17.47 22.83
N TYR A 346 -2.62 -18.57 22.42
CA TYR A 346 -3.08 -19.33 21.26
C TYR A 346 -4.29 -20.17 21.65
N MET A 347 -5.35 -20.08 20.83
CA MET A 347 -6.52 -20.93 20.88
C MET A 347 -6.59 -21.75 19.60
N THR A 348 -6.66 -23.07 19.73
CA THR A 348 -6.69 -23.97 18.57
C THR A 348 -8.12 -24.26 18.09
N SER A 349 -8.37 -24.17 16.79
CA SER A 349 -9.69 -24.34 16.17
C SER A 349 -10.18 -25.79 16.28
N TRP A 350 -9.28 -26.76 16.31
CA TRP A 350 -9.62 -28.19 16.43
C TRP A 350 -9.90 -28.64 17.87
N SER A 351 -9.60 -27.83 18.89
CA SER A 351 -9.89 -28.19 20.30
C SER A 351 -11.38 -28.41 20.57
N GLN A 352 -12.26 -27.83 19.76
CA GLN A 352 -13.71 -28.08 19.80
C GLN A 352 -14.11 -29.51 19.41
N LYS A 353 -13.22 -30.23 18.72
CA LYS A 353 -13.41 -31.61 18.24
C LYS A 353 -12.92 -32.64 19.26
N ARG A 354 -12.21 -32.23 20.32
CA ARG A 354 -11.75 -33.15 21.38
C ARG A 354 -12.93 -33.79 22.13
N PRO A 355 -12.81 -35.05 22.57
CA PRO A 355 -13.90 -35.74 23.25
C PRO A 355 -14.09 -35.24 24.69
N GLY A 356 -15.33 -35.31 25.18
CA GLY A 356 -15.66 -35.17 26.60
C GLY A 356 -15.09 -33.92 27.29
N ALA A 357 -14.20 -34.16 28.26
CA ALA A 357 -13.63 -33.10 29.09
C ALA A 357 -12.62 -32.20 28.35
N GLY A 358 -11.96 -32.73 27.32
CA GLY A 358 -11.00 -31.96 26.52
C GLY A 358 -11.63 -31.00 25.50
N LYS A 359 -12.96 -31.06 25.31
CA LYS A 359 -13.66 -30.14 24.38
C LYS A 359 -13.55 -28.70 24.86
N PHE A 360 -12.98 -27.84 24.01
CA PHE A 360 -12.77 -26.42 24.25
C PHE A 360 -13.36 -25.57 23.11
N THR A 361 -14.05 -24.48 23.44
CA THR A 361 -14.67 -23.55 22.48
C THR A 361 -14.35 -22.09 22.86
N PRO A 362 -14.60 -21.09 21.99
CA PRO A 362 -14.25 -19.70 22.29
C PRO A 362 -14.84 -19.20 23.62
N GLU A 363 -16.02 -19.68 23.99
CA GLU A 363 -16.70 -19.31 25.23
C GLU A 363 -16.00 -19.81 26.51
N ASN A 364 -15.06 -20.74 26.39
CA ASN A 364 -14.24 -21.21 27.50
C ASN A 364 -13.04 -20.31 27.80
N VAL A 365 -12.65 -19.43 26.87
CA VAL A 365 -11.55 -18.48 27.07
C VAL A 365 -11.97 -17.46 28.13
N ASP A 366 -11.13 -17.28 29.16
CA ASP A 366 -11.23 -16.15 30.07
C ASP A 366 -10.47 -14.96 29.48
N PRO A 367 -11.16 -13.90 29.03
CA PRO A 367 -10.55 -12.77 28.33
C PRO A 367 -9.70 -11.88 29.24
N LEU A 368 -9.71 -12.10 30.57
CA LEU A 368 -8.90 -11.34 31.53
C LEU A 368 -7.52 -11.96 31.80
N LEU A 369 -7.29 -13.19 31.32
CA LEU A 369 -6.00 -13.88 31.46
C LEU A 369 -4.97 -13.45 30.41
N CYS A 370 -5.44 -12.90 29.29
CA CYS A 370 -4.63 -12.61 28.12
C CYS A 370 -4.70 -11.13 27.75
N THR A 371 -3.63 -10.57 27.21
CA THR A 371 -3.69 -9.27 26.52
C THR A 371 -3.99 -9.44 25.03
N HIS A 372 -3.54 -10.56 24.46
CA HIS A 372 -3.77 -10.94 23.08
C HIS A 372 -4.30 -12.39 23.00
N VAL A 373 -5.35 -12.63 22.22
CA VAL A 373 -5.79 -13.97 21.83
C VAL A 373 -5.47 -14.17 20.36
N ILE A 374 -4.80 -15.28 20.03
CA ILE A 374 -4.50 -15.67 18.66
C ILE A 374 -5.34 -16.89 18.32
N TYR A 375 -6.20 -16.77 17.31
CA TYR A 375 -6.98 -17.88 16.80
C TYR A 375 -6.16 -18.66 15.76
N ALA A 376 -5.84 -19.92 16.07
CA ALA A 376 -5.05 -20.82 15.24
C ALA A 376 -5.96 -21.88 14.61
N PHE A 377 -6.09 -22.00 13.30
CA PHE A 377 -5.49 -21.17 12.24
C PHE A 377 -6.56 -20.88 11.18
N GLY A 378 -6.41 -19.75 10.48
CA GLY A 378 -6.96 -19.58 9.14
C GLY A 378 -6.13 -20.38 8.12
N THR A 379 -6.60 -20.43 6.87
CA THR A 379 -5.93 -21.18 5.79
C THR A 379 -5.69 -20.31 4.55
N LEU A 380 -4.96 -20.86 3.57
CA LEU A 380 -4.90 -20.33 2.21
C LEU A 380 -5.78 -21.15 1.28
N LYS A 381 -6.68 -20.47 0.57
CA LYS A 381 -7.42 -21.04 -0.56
C LYS A 381 -7.18 -20.18 -1.79
N ASP A 382 -6.68 -20.78 -2.87
CA ASP A 382 -6.30 -20.05 -4.10
C ASP A 382 -5.36 -18.86 -3.82
N HIS A 383 -4.42 -19.07 -2.88
CA HIS A 383 -3.46 -18.07 -2.39
C HIS A 383 -4.06 -16.86 -1.65
N ARG A 384 -5.30 -16.98 -1.18
CA ARG A 384 -6.02 -15.94 -0.42
C ARG A 384 -6.30 -16.43 0.99
N LEU A 385 -6.34 -15.50 1.94
CA LEU A 385 -6.74 -15.82 3.31
C LEU A 385 -8.19 -16.31 3.32
N ALA A 386 -8.43 -17.45 3.97
CA ALA A 386 -9.73 -18.09 4.00
C ALA A 386 -9.99 -18.81 5.32
N GLU A 387 -11.27 -19.12 5.56
CA GLU A 387 -11.71 -20.02 6.62
C GLU A 387 -11.25 -21.46 6.36
N GLY A 388 -10.83 -22.14 7.42
CA GLY A 388 -10.41 -23.55 7.40
C GLY A 388 -11.55 -24.55 7.24
N ASP A 389 -12.75 -24.25 7.75
CA ASP A 389 -13.98 -25.03 7.53
C ASP A 389 -15.26 -24.16 7.64
N ASP A 390 -16.40 -24.67 7.17
CA ASP A 390 -17.68 -23.93 7.09
C ASP A 390 -18.21 -23.41 8.44
N LYS A 391 -17.65 -23.87 9.57
CA LYS A 391 -18.06 -23.43 10.92
C LYS A 391 -17.11 -22.39 11.50
N GLU A 392 -16.02 -22.05 10.81
CA GLU A 392 -15.04 -21.12 11.33
C GLU A 392 -15.54 -19.69 11.43
N GLY A 393 -16.32 -19.19 10.46
CA GLY A 393 -16.90 -17.84 10.51
C GLY A 393 -17.74 -17.59 11.78
N ASP A 394 -18.46 -18.60 12.28
CA ASP A 394 -19.19 -18.51 13.54
C ASP A 394 -18.25 -18.52 14.76
N ASN A 395 -17.17 -19.30 14.72
CA ASN A 395 -16.16 -19.29 15.77
C ASN A 395 -15.40 -17.96 15.82
N TYR A 396 -15.07 -17.34 14.68
CA TYR A 396 -14.45 -16.02 14.63
C TYR A 396 -15.31 -14.96 15.33
N LYS A 397 -16.61 -14.93 15.04
CA LYS A 397 -17.56 -14.02 15.71
C LYS A 397 -17.56 -14.21 17.23
N LYS A 398 -17.53 -15.45 17.70
CA LYS A 398 -17.52 -15.78 19.13
C LYS A 398 -16.21 -15.40 19.82
N VAL A 399 -15.08 -15.61 19.17
CA VAL A 399 -13.77 -15.19 19.69
C VAL A 399 -13.73 -13.67 19.78
N VAL A 400 -14.17 -12.97 18.72
CA VAL A 400 -14.22 -11.50 18.70
C VAL A 400 -15.16 -10.95 19.78
N ALA A 401 -16.26 -11.64 20.09
CA ALA A 401 -17.18 -11.26 21.18
C ALA A 401 -16.52 -11.32 22.58
N LEU A 402 -15.36 -11.95 22.75
CA LEU A 402 -14.61 -11.87 24.01
C LEU A 402 -14.25 -10.43 24.41
N ARG A 403 -14.16 -9.52 23.43
CA ARG A 403 -13.93 -8.09 23.69
C ARG A 403 -15.08 -7.41 24.45
N GLU A 404 -16.29 -7.97 24.41
CA GLU A 404 -17.42 -7.45 25.20
C GLU A 404 -17.15 -7.54 26.70
N LYS A 405 -16.34 -8.52 27.12
CA LYS A 405 -15.92 -8.71 28.51
C LYS A 405 -14.59 -8.01 28.83
N ASN A 406 -13.71 -7.85 27.84
CA ASN A 406 -12.45 -7.11 27.96
C ASN A 406 -12.23 -6.23 26.72
N PRO A 407 -12.64 -4.94 26.74
CA PRO A 407 -12.51 -4.05 25.58
C PRO A 407 -11.08 -3.79 25.12
N ASN A 408 -10.08 -4.03 25.99
CA ASN A 408 -8.67 -3.86 25.67
C ASN A 408 -8.05 -5.10 25.00
N LEU A 409 -8.77 -6.22 24.96
CA LEU A 409 -8.28 -7.48 24.41
C LEU A 409 -8.03 -7.36 22.90
N GLN A 410 -6.80 -7.64 22.50
CA GLN A 410 -6.43 -7.74 21.09
C GLN A 410 -6.66 -9.17 20.61
N ILE A 411 -7.24 -9.33 19.43
CA ILE A 411 -7.56 -10.65 18.86
C ILE A 411 -7.00 -10.71 17.45
N LEU A 412 -6.08 -11.64 17.22
CA LEU A 412 -5.42 -11.84 15.93
C LEU A 412 -5.82 -13.19 15.35
N LEU A 413 -5.75 -13.30 14.03
CA LEU A 413 -5.84 -14.58 13.32
C LEU A 413 -4.43 -15.04 12.98
N ALA A 414 -4.09 -16.30 13.26
CA ALA A 414 -2.86 -16.91 12.78
C ALA A 414 -3.09 -17.66 11.46
N ILE A 415 -2.14 -17.59 10.55
CA ILE A 415 -2.10 -18.40 9.32
C ILE A 415 -0.82 -19.23 9.29
N GLY A 416 -0.95 -20.51 8.95
CA GLY A 416 0.17 -21.43 8.82
C GLY A 416 0.10 -22.59 9.83
N GLY A 417 1.19 -22.77 10.56
CA GLY A 417 1.38 -23.85 11.53
C GLY A 417 1.91 -25.15 10.91
N TRP A 418 2.30 -26.08 11.77
CA TRP A 418 2.93 -27.36 11.41
C TRP A 418 2.25 -28.12 10.26
N ALA A 419 0.92 -28.30 10.31
CA ALA A 419 0.19 -29.07 9.30
C ALA A 419 0.10 -28.38 7.93
N PHE A 420 0.30 -27.06 7.91
CA PHE A 420 0.30 -26.23 6.70
C PHE A 420 1.63 -26.32 5.95
N GLY A 421 2.73 -26.39 6.71
CA GLY A 421 4.09 -26.52 6.19
C GLY A 421 4.56 -25.31 5.36
N SER A 422 5.74 -25.44 4.73
CA SER A 422 6.35 -24.33 3.98
C SER A 422 5.84 -24.15 2.55
N THR A 423 5.28 -25.18 1.91
CA THR A 423 4.95 -25.14 0.48
C THR A 423 3.95 -24.04 0.12
N PRO A 424 2.81 -23.86 0.83
CA PRO A 424 1.85 -22.84 0.45
C PRO A 424 2.41 -21.42 0.61
N PHE A 425 3.28 -21.18 1.61
CA PHE A 425 3.98 -19.91 1.74
C PHE A 425 4.98 -19.67 0.60
N LYS A 426 5.78 -20.68 0.21
CA LYS A 426 6.70 -20.59 -0.94
C LYS A 426 5.94 -20.27 -2.22
N GLU A 427 4.80 -20.93 -2.45
CA GLU A 427 3.94 -20.65 -3.59
C GLU A 427 3.37 -19.24 -3.50
N LEU A 428 2.91 -18.80 -2.34
CA LEU A 428 2.40 -17.44 -2.16
C LEU A 428 3.46 -16.38 -2.48
N THR A 429 4.69 -16.56 -1.99
CA THR A 429 5.75 -15.53 -2.07
C THR A 429 6.60 -15.59 -3.34
N ASN A 430 6.52 -16.66 -4.14
CA ASN A 430 7.31 -16.77 -5.38
C ASN A 430 6.84 -15.84 -6.51
N ASN A 431 5.65 -15.23 -6.38
CA ASN A 431 5.09 -14.28 -7.31
C ASN A 431 4.65 -13.01 -6.56
N VAL A 432 5.24 -11.87 -6.91
CA VAL A 432 4.98 -10.58 -6.25
C VAL A 432 3.52 -10.14 -6.40
N PHE A 433 2.88 -10.38 -7.55
CA PHE A 433 1.48 -10.04 -7.77
C PHE A 433 0.56 -10.87 -6.88
N ARG A 434 0.85 -12.16 -6.74
CA ARG A 434 0.11 -13.08 -5.85
C ARG A 434 0.28 -12.71 -4.38
N MET A 435 1.52 -12.46 -3.96
CA MET A 435 1.84 -12.04 -2.59
C MET A 435 1.13 -10.73 -2.23
N ASN A 436 1.21 -9.72 -3.10
CA ASN A 436 0.54 -8.45 -2.85
C ASN A 436 -0.98 -8.61 -2.86
N GLN A 437 -1.55 -9.46 -3.73
CA GLN A 437 -2.99 -9.74 -3.73
C GLN A 437 -3.43 -10.32 -2.38
N PHE A 438 -2.69 -11.30 -1.85
CA PHE A 438 -2.93 -11.83 -0.51
C PHE A 438 -2.89 -10.74 0.56
N VAL A 439 -1.92 -9.81 0.49
CA VAL A 439 -1.81 -8.71 1.47
C VAL A 439 -3.07 -7.84 1.50
N TYR A 440 -3.61 -7.47 0.34
CA TYR A 440 -4.84 -6.65 0.26
C TYR A 440 -6.07 -7.42 0.71
N GLU A 441 -6.24 -8.65 0.24
CA GLU A 441 -7.40 -9.47 0.59
C GLU A 441 -7.36 -9.91 2.07
N ALA A 442 -6.16 -10.08 2.66
CA ALA A 442 -6.01 -10.31 4.08
C ALA A 442 -6.52 -9.12 4.90
N ILE A 443 -6.27 -7.87 4.47
CA ILE A 443 -6.83 -6.69 5.14
C ILE A 443 -8.36 -6.73 5.11
N GLU A 444 -8.95 -6.96 3.94
CA GLU A 444 -10.41 -7.05 3.78
C GLU A 444 -11.00 -8.12 4.70
N PHE A 445 -10.42 -9.32 4.69
CA PHE A 445 -10.83 -10.43 5.54
C PHE A 445 -10.73 -10.12 7.04
N LEU A 446 -9.60 -9.54 7.47
CA LEU A 446 -9.39 -9.18 8.88
C LEU A 446 -10.35 -8.09 9.34
N ARG A 447 -10.68 -7.13 8.47
CA ARG A 447 -11.67 -6.08 8.76
C ARG A 447 -13.09 -6.61 8.78
N GLU A 448 -13.45 -7.49 7.85
CA GLU A 448 -14.76 -8.16 7.80
C GLU A 448 -15.04 -8.91 9.10
N TYR A 449 -14.09 -9.73 9.54
CA TYR A 449 -14.18 -10.49 10.79
C TYR A 449 -13.77 -9.69 12.03
N LYS A 450 -13.40 -8.42 11.88
CA LYS A 450 -13.01 -7.51 12.99
C LYS A 450 -11.82 -8.00 13.82
N PHE A 451 -10.87 -8.70 13.22
CA PHE A 451 -9.58 -9.00 13.85
C PHE A 451 -8.74 -7.72 14.04
N ASN A 452 -7.89 -7.71 15.07
CA ASN A 452 -6.92 -6.66 15.34
C ASN A 452 -5.63 -6.83 14.54
N GLY A 453 -5.40 -7.98 13.91
CA GLY A 453 -4.13 -8.24 13.23
C GLY A 453 -3.99 -9.67 12.75
N LEU A 454 -2.82 -9.94 12.17
CA LEU A 454 -2.42 -11.20 11.57
C LEU A 454 -1.14 -11.72 12.23
N ASP A 455 -1.12 -13.00 12.55
CA ASP A 455 0.06 -13.73 13.00
C ASP A 455 0.54 -14.68 11.90
N ILE A 456 1.80 -14.58 11.48
CA ILE A 456 2.39 -15.43 10.45
C ILE A 456 3.16 -16.58 11.10
N ASP A 457 2.69 -17.79 10.88
CA ASP A 457 3.30 -19.01 11.42
C ASP A 457 3.85 -19.90 10.29
N TRP A 458 4.94 -19.44 9.65
CA TRP A 458 5.62 -20.20 8.61
C TRP A 458 6.62 -21.17 9.25
N GLU A 459 6.27 -22.46 9.24
CA GLU A 459 7.10 -23.55 9.76
C GLU A 459 7.76 -24.42 8.67
N TYR A 460 9.00 -24.18 8.22
CA TYR A 460 9.84 -23.00 8.44
C TYR A 460 10.47 -22.54 7.12
N PRO A 461 10.73 -21.23 6.93
CA PRO A 461 11.53 -20.74 5.81
C PRO A 461 12.94 -21.31 5.88
N ARG A 462 13.48 -21.80 4.78
CA ARG A 462 14.85 -22.35 4.70
C ARG A 462 15.54 -21.98 3.39
N GLY A 463 16.76 -21.48 3.51
CA GLY A 463 17.58 -21.06 2.38
C GLY A 463 17.42 -19.57 2.05
N ALA A 464 18.27 -19.07 1.17
CA ALA A 464 18.35 -17.65 0.85
C ALA A 464 17.04 -17.09 0.26
N ASP A 465 16.38 -17.85 -0.61
CA ASP A 465 15.16 -17.42 -1.30
C ASP A 465 13.98 -17.31 -0.33
N ASP A 466 13.75 -18.33 0.51
CA ASP A 466 12.71 -18.30 1.55
C ASP A 466 12.97 -17.17 2.55
N ARG A 467 14.24 -16.98 2.96
CA ARG A 467 14.63 -15.91 3.89
C ARG A 467 14.30 -14.52 3.35
N ALA A 468 14.63 -14.26 2.08
CA ALA A 468 14.30 -12.99 1.43
C ALA A 468 12.78 -12.83 1.22
N SER A 469 12.10 -13.91 0.85
CA SER A 469 10.65 -13.94 0.62
C SER A 469 9.87 -13.67 1.90
N TYR A 470 10.30 -14.23 3.03
CA TYR A 470 9.68 -14.02 4.32
C TYR A 470 9.78 -12.56 4.78
N VAL A 471 10.97 -11.96 4.63
CA VAL A 471 11.18 -10.52 4.86
C VAL A 471 10.24 -9.68 4.00
N ASN A 472 10.16 -10.00 2.70
CA ASN A 472 9.31 -9.25 1.77
C ASN A 472 7.83 -9.37 2.16
N LEU A 473 7.34 -10.55 2.51
CA LEU A 473 5.96 -10.75 2.96
C LEU A 473 5.63 -9.88 4.17
N LEU A 474 6.47 -9.92 5.22
CA LEU A 474 6.26 -9.12 6.43
C LEU A 474 6.33 -7.62 6.16
N LYS A 475 7.25 -7.20 5.29
CA LYS A 475 7.37 -5.81 4.85
C LYS A 475 6.12 -5.33 4.11
N GLU A 476 5.61 -6.11 3.17
CA GLU A 476 4.41 -5.74 2.41
C GLU A 476 3.18 -5.66 3.31
N LEU A 477 2.98 -6.66 4.19
CA LEU A 477 1.91 -6.65 5.19
C LEU A 477 1.98 -5.39 6.07
N ARG A 478 3.16 -5.08 6.63
CA ARG A 478 3.32 -3.89 7.48
C ARG A 478 3.02 -2.61 6.74
N LEU A 479 3.57 -2.42 5.54
CA LEU A 479 3.35 -1.22 4.74
C LEU A 479 1.88 -1.06 4.34
N ALA A 480 1.20 -2.15 4.01
CA ALA A 480 -0.21 -2.13 3.66
C ALA A 480 -1.08 -1.82 4.88
N PHE A 481 -0.80 -2.41 6.04
CA PHE A 481 -1.51 -2.11 7.30
C PHE A 481 -1.35 -0.65 7.71
N GLU A 482 -0.14 -0.08 7.60
CA GLU A 482 0.12 1.36 7.84
C GLU A 482 -0.64 2.25 6.85
N GLY A 483 -0.67 1.87 5.58
CA GLY A 483 -1.34 2.62 4.53
C GLY A 483 -2.86 2.60 4.64
N GLU A 484 -3.43 1.44 4.95
CA GLU A 484 -4.86 1.28 5.18
C GLU A 484 -5.30 2.09 6.40
N ALA A 485 -4.62 1.96 7.54
CA ALA A 485 -4.95 2.70 8.76
C ALA A 485 -4.98 4.22 8.56
N LYS A 486 -4.00 4.75 7.82
CA LYS A 486 -3.96 6.19 7.47
C LYS A 486 -5.10 6.61 6.55
N SER A 487 -5.56 5.71 5.69
CA SER A 487 -6.60 6.01 4.70
C SER A 487 -8.00 5.84 5.27
N SER A 488 -8.23 4.82 6.10
CA SER A 488 -9.54 4.51 6.70
C SER A 488 -9.79 5.24 8.02
N GLY A 489 -8.73 5.74 8.67
CA GLY A 489 -8.80 6.29 10.02
C GLY A 489 -8.96 5.23 11.11
N GLN A 490 -8.96 3.94 10.77
CA GLN A 490 -9.04 2.86 11.73
C GLN A 490 -7.69 2.60 12.42
N PRO A 491 -7.68 2.03 13.64
CA PRO A 491 -6.46 1.54 14.26
C PRO A 491 -5.73 0.55 13.33
N ARG A 492 -4.41 0.69 13.22
CA ARG A 492 -3.56 -0.18 12.40
C ARG A 492 -3.67 -1.63 12.86
N LEU A 493 -3.77 -2.55 11.90
CA LEU A 493 -3.69 -3.98 12.15
C LEU A 493 -2.30 -4.36 12.70
N LEU A 494 -2.29 -5.19 13.74
CA LEU A 494 -1.08 -5.77 14.31
C LEU A 494 -0.50 -6.84 13.38
N LEU A 495 0.82 -6.94 13.34
CA LEU A 495 1.53 -7.98 12.62
C LEU A 495 2.50 -8.69 13.57
N THR A 496 2.24 -9.98 13.82
CA THR A 496 3.09 -10.83 14.66
C THR A 496 3.54 -12.07 13.88
N ALA A 497 4.49 -12.81 14.44
CA ALA A 497 4.91 -14.08 13.87
C ALA A 497 5.32 -15.07 14.95
N ALA A 498 4.92 -16.33 14.76
CA ALA A 498 5.47 -17.46 15.50
C ALA A 498 6.79 -17.92 14.86
N VAL A 499 7.83 -18.05 15.68
CA VAL A 499 9.20 -18.30 15.21
C VAL A 499 9.89 -19.39 16.05
N PRO A 500 10.85 -20.14 15.46
CA PRO A 500 11.45 -21.28 16.13
C PRO A 500 12.42 -20.89 17.25
N ALA A 501 12.57 -21.77 18.23
CA ALA A 501 13.64 -21.71 19.23
C ALA A 501 15.00 -22.27 18.72
N SER A 502 15.01 -23.00 17.60
CA SER A 502 16.21 -23.63 17.04
C SER A 502 17.17 -22.62 16.42
N PHE A 503 18.40 -22.55 16.94
CA PHE A 503 19.46 -21.70 16.40
C PHE A 503 19.81 -22.04 14.93
N GLU A 504 19.63 -23.29 14.52
CA GLU A 504 19.86 -23.74 13.14
C GLU A 504 18.77 -23.22 12.21
N ALA A 505 17.51 -23.25 12.65
CA ALA A 505 16.38 -22.72 11.90
C ALA A 505 16.48 -21.19 11.75
N ILE A 506 16.84 -20.48 12.83
CA ILE A 506 17.09 -19.03 12.79
C ILE A 506 18.15 -18.70 11.73
N ALA A 507 19.31 -19.36 11.78
CA ALA A 507 20.40 -19.13 10.85
C ALA A 507 20.03 -19.48 9.39
N ALA A 508 19.18 -20.49 9.18
CA ALA A 508 18.81 -20.97 7.85
C ALA A 508 17.76 -20.11 7.14
N GLY A 509 16.88 -19.43 7.89
CA GLY A 509 15.64 -18.87 7.33
C GLY A 509 15.30 -17.43 7.73
N TYR A 510 15.96 -16.84 8.72
CA TYR A 510 15.49 -15.60 9.34
C TYR A 510 16.53 -14.48 9.26
N ASP A 511 16.10 -13.33 8.75
CA ASP A 511 16.84 -12.08 8.88
C ASP A 511 16.30 -11.28 10.07
N VAL A 512 16.79 -11.63 11.27
CA VAL A 512 16.23 -11.14 12.54
C VAL A 512 16.20 -9.60 12.64
N PRO A 513 17.28 -8.85 12.31
CA PRO A 513 17.23 -7.39 12.36
C PRO A 513 16.25 -6.78 11.36
N GLU A 514 16.04 -7.42 10.20
CA GLU A 514 15.15 -6.90 9.17
C GLU A 514 13.68 -7.18 9.50
N ILE A 515 13.32 -8.39 9.93
CA ILE A 515 11.93 -8.72 10.31
C ILE A 515 11.47 -7.96 11.55
N ALA A 516 12.37 -7.67 12.49
CA ALA A 516 12.06 -6.93 13.72
C ALA A 516 11.58 -5.49 13.47
N LYS A 517 11.89 -4.92 12.29
CA LYS A 517 11.37 -3.61 11.88
C LYS A 517 9.87 -3.65 11.61
N TYR A 518 9.38 -4.75 11.05
CA TYR A 518 8.01 -4.85 10.54
C TYR A 518 7.04 -5.47 11.55
N LEU A 519 7.53 -6.43 12.34
CA LEU A 519 6.75 -7.13 13.37
C LEU A 519 6.52 -6.26 14.60
N ASP A 520 5.29 -6.24 15.11
CA ASP A 520 4.96 -5.65 16.41
C ASP A 520 5.51 -6.53 17.54
N PHE A 521 5.31 -7.85 17.44
CA PHE A 521 5.82 -8.85 18.40
C PHE A 521 6.31 -10.12 17.71
N ILE A 522 7.27 -10.79 18.35
CA ILE A 522 7.91 -12.03 17.87
C ILE A 522 7.63 -13.12 18.90
N ASN A 523 6.81 -14.11 18.54
CA ASN A 523 6.39 -15.20 19.41
C ASN A 523 7.36 -16.39 19.28
N VAL A 524 8.34 -16.48 20.18
CA VAL A 524 9.37 -17.54 20.11
C VAL A 524 8.87 -18.82 20.76
N MET A 525 8.78 -19.89 19.99
CA MET A 525 8.30 -21.21 20.44
C MET A 525 9.36 -21.96 21.26
N THR A 526 9.63 -21.50 22.49
CA THR A 526 10.63 -22.07 23.42
C THR A 526 10.14 -23.33 24.14
N TYR A 527 9.65 -24.29 23.37
CA TYR A 527 9.21 -25.62 23.77
C TYR A 527 9.49 -26.59 22.61
N ASP A 528 9.12 -27.85 22.74
CA ASP A 528 9.45 -28.90 21.77
C ASP A 528 10.95 -29.08 21.54
N PHE A 529 11.76 -28.84 22.57
CA PHE A 529 13.20 -29.09 22.53
C PHE A 529 13.50 -30.59 22.43
N HIS A 530 12.71 -31.40 23.13
CA HIS A 530 12.82 -32.85 23.17
C HIS A 530 11.45 -33.50 23.00
N GLY A 531 11.40 -34.65 22.35
CA GLY A 531 10.14 -35.32 22.05
C GLY A 531 10.32 -36.71 21.45
N GLN A 532 9.22 -37.34 21.08
CA GLN A 532 9.17 -38.75 20.66
C GLN A 532 10.00 -39.10 19.40
N TRP A 533 10.52 -38.10 18.69
CA TRP A 533 11.46 -38.28 17.59
C TRP A 533 12.87 -38.69 18.06
N GLU A 534 13.16 -38.57 19.36
CA GLU A 534 14.42 -38.99 19.98
C GLU A 534 14.34 -40.42 20.54
N ARG A 535 15.51 -41.00 20.84
CA ARG A 535 15.64 -42.33 21.48
C ARG A 535 16.02 -42.26 22.95
N GLN A 536 15.96 -41.06 23.51
CA GLN A 536 16.20 -40.79 24.92
C GLN A 536 15.13 -39.83 25.41
N VAL A 537 14.77 -39.92 26.68
CA VAL A 537 13.85 -38.96 27.29
C VAL A 537 14.54 -37.62 27.45
N GLY A 538 13.81 -36.55 27.16
CA GLY A 538 14.25 -35.18 27.33
C GLY A 538 13.07 -34.28 27.68
N HIS A 539 13.33 -33.19 28.39
CA HIS A 539 12.29 -32.30 28.84
C HIS A 539 11.73 -31.42 27.70
N ASN A 540 10.41 -31.18 27.68
CA ASN A 540 9.75 -30.39 26.63
C ASN A 540 10.29 -28.95 26.54
N SER A 541 10.37 -28.26 27.68
CA SER A 541 10.76 -26.84 27.77
C SER A 541 11.67 -26.56 28.98
N PRO A 542 12.90 -27.09 29.02
CA PRO A 542 13.83 -26.81 30.12
C PRO A 542 14.28 -25.34 30.10
N LEU A 543 14.30 -24.68 31.27
CA LEU A 543 14.76 -23.29 31.37
C LEU A 543 16.28 -23.21 31.15
N TYR A 544 17.01 -24.11 31.80
CA TYR A 544 18.47 -24.20 31.75
C TYR A 544 18.91 -25.60 31.33
N PRO A 545 20.18 -25.76 30.91
CA PRO A 545 20.68 -27.06 30.49
C PRO A 545 21.22 -27.88 31.66
N LEU A 546 21.29 -29.19 31.49
CA LEU A 546 22.05 -30.06 32.39
C LEU A 546 23.56 -29.82 32.23
N GLU A 547 24.31 -29.89 33.32
CA GLU A 547 25.77 -29.76 33.34
C GLU A 547 26.42 -30.89 32.52
N SER A 548 25.84 -32.10 32.61
CA SER A 548 26.25 -33.31 31.91
C SER A 548 25.87 -33.34 30.41
N ALA A 549 25.01 -32.41 29.95
CA ALA A 549 24.53 -32.38 28.57
C ALA A 549 25.66 -32.11 27.56
N THR A 550 25.50 -32.62 26.35
CA THR A 550 26.41 -32.29 25.24
C THR A 550 26.35 -30.81 24.88
N ALA A 551 27.41 -30.30 24.24
CA ALA A 551 27.45 -28.89 23.79
C ALA A 551 26.30 -28.52 22.84
N TYR A 552 25.70 -29.49 22.13
CA TYR A 552 24.51 -29.29 21.31
C TYR A 552 23.26 -29.19 22.19
N GLN A 553 23.02 -30.15 23.09
CA GLN A 553 21.87 -30.16 24.00
C GLN A 553 21.86 -28.95 24.94
N LYS A 554 23.03 -28.42 25.33
CA LYS A 554 23.13 -27.19 26.13
C LYS A 554 22.50 -25.95 25.45
N LYS A 555 22.20 -26.03 24.15
CA LYS A 555 21.54 -24.99 23.37
C LYS A 555 20.01 -25.17 23.25
N LEU A 556 19.48 -26.30 23.68
CA LEU A 556 18.06 -26.66 23.56
C LEU A 556 17.32 -26.27 24.85
N THR A 557 17.32 -24.98 25.17
CA THR A 557 16.72 -24.45 26.40
C THR A 557 16.06 -23.10 26.15
N VAL A 558 15.11 -22.74 27.01
CA VAL A 558 14.42 -21.44 26.96
C VAL A 558 15.44 -20.28 27.03
N ASP A 559 16.40 -20.35 27.97
CA ASP A 559 17.40 -19.29 28.15
C ASP A 559 18.29 -19.12 26.92
N PHE A 560 18.81 -20.22 26.37
CA PHE A 560 19.71 -20.15 25.21
C PHE A 560 18.97 -19.60 23.98
N SER A 561 17.80 -20.13 23.67
CA SER A 561 17.03 -19.73 22.50
C SER A 561 16.61 -18.27 22.55
N ALA A 562 16.15 -17.78 23.71
CA ALA A 562 15.80 -16.38 23.88
C ALA A 562 17.02 -15.45 23.71
N ARG A 563 18.17 -15.83 24.29
CA ARG A 563 19.43 -15.08 24.12
C ARG A 563 19.94 -15.11 22.69
N GLU A 564 19.75 -16.20 21.96
CA GLU A 564 20.18 -16.30 20.55
C GLU A 564 19.36 -15.35 19.68
N TRP A 565 18.04 -15.24 19.87
CA TRP A 565 17.22 -14.23 19.17
C TRP A 565 17.72 -12.80 19.42
N VAL A 566 18.02 -12.47 20.68
CA VAL A 566 18.59 -11.15 21.04
C VAL A 566 19.94 -10.93 20.37
N LYS A 567 20.82 -11.93 20.41
CA LYS A 567 22.16 -11.88 19.79
C LYS A 567 22.09 -11.70 18.27
N GLN A 568 21.06 -12.25 17.63
CA GLN A 568 20.81 -12.05 16.20
C GLN A 568 20.20 -10.68 15.88
N GLY A 569 19.80 -9.90 16.89
CA GLY A 569 19.37 -8.50 16.74
C GLY A 569 17.89 -8.25 17.06
N ALA A 570 17.18 -9.21 17.65
CA ALA A 570 15.79 -8.99 18.07
C ALA A 570 15.72 -8.10 19.32
N PRO A 571 14.87 -7.05 19.34
CA PRO A 571 14.63 -6.26 20.54
C PRO A 571 13.95 -7.08 21.64
N LYS A 572 14.51 -7.07 22.85
CA LYS A 572 13.95 -7.81 24.01
C LYS A 572 12.49 -7.46 24.28
N GLU A 573 12.15 -6.18 24.18
CA GLU A 573 10.79 -5.67 24.36
C GLU A 573 9.75 -6.19 23.36
N LYS A 574 10.18 -6.74 22.21
CA LYS A 574 9.31 -7.34 21.20
C LYS A 574 9.23 -8.88 21.27
N LEU A 575 10.12 -9.52 22.02
CA LEU A 575 10.19 -10.98 22.15
C LEU A 575 9.18 -11.49 23.19
N MET A 576 8.23 -12.31 22.74
CA MET A 576 7.32 -13.07 23.59
C MET A 576 7.86 -14.49 23.75
N ILE A 577 8.15 -14.89 24.98
CA ILE A 577 8.75 -16.21 25.26
C ILE A 577 7.65 -17.26 25.39
N GLY A 578 7.77 -18.36 24.65
CA GLY A 578 6.81 -19.45 24.58
C GLY A 578 6.74 -20.31 25.84
N MET A 579 5.54 -20.49 26.36
CA MET A 579 5.23 -21.30 27.54
C MET A 579 4.27 -22.42 27.13
N PRO A 580 4.66 -23.70 27.22
CA PRO A 580 3.79 -24.80 26.88
C PRO A 580 2.86 -25.15 28.05
N THR A 581 1.58 -25.34 27.78
CA THR A 581 0.60 -25.89 28.75
C THR A 581 0.36 -27.39 28.49
N TYR A 582 1.41 -28.07 28.01
CA TYR A 582 1.43 -29.49 27.67
C TYR A 582 2.81 -30.07 27.94
N GLY A 583 2.88 -31.39 28.04
CA GLY A 583 4.10 -32.17 28.18
C GLY A 583 4.39 -33.05 26.97
N ARG A 584 5.67 -33.39 26.80
CA ARG A 584 6.13 -34.42 25.87
C ARG A 584 6.37 -35.70 26.66
N SER A 585 5.85 -36.82 26.14
CA SER A 585 5.84 -38.11 26.84
C SER A 585 6.59 -39.20 26.09
N PHE A 586 7.08 -40.18 26.82
CA PHE A 586 7.93 -41.25 26.30
C PHE A 586 7.59 -42.59 26.95
N THR A 587 7.88 -43.67 26.22
CA THR A 587 7.90 -45.02 26.77
C THR A 587 9.35 -45.47 27.01
N LEU A 588 9.76 -45.55 28.27
CA LEU A 588 11.08 -46.00 28.72
C LEU A 588 11.36 -47.45 28.26
N VAL A 589 12.61 -47.71 27.88
CA VAL A 589 13.07 -49.08 27.60
C VAL A 589 13.28 -49.87 28.89
N ASP A 590 13.74 -49.19 29.93
CA ASP A 590 14.11 -49.76 31.22
C ASP A 590 13.49 -48.89 32.33
N GLN A 591 12.56 -49.46 33.09
CA GLN A 591 11.78 -48.72 34.10
C GLN A 591 12.65 -48.26 35.28
N ASP A 592 13.80 -48.91 35.48
CA ASP A 592 14.77 -48.53 36.50
C ASP A 592 15.65 -47.34 36.05
N LYS A 593 15.56 -46.93 34.78
CA LYS A 593 16.25 -45.77 34.20
C LYS A 593 15.22 -44.74 33.76
N PHE A 594 14.91 -43.83 34.66
CA PHE A 594 13.89 -42.79 34.46
C PHE A 594 14.46 -41.37 34.39
N ASP A 595 15.76 -41.20 34.64
CA ASP A 595 16.41 -39.89 34.65
C ASP A 595 16.51 -39.31 33.22
N ILE A 596 16.72 -38.01 33.11
CA ILE A 596 16.81 -37.33 31.81
C ILE A 596 18.01 -37.90 31.01
N GLY A 597 17.78 -38.22 29.73
CA GLY A 597 18.73 -38.95 28.90
C GLY A 597 18.58 -40.48 28.94
N ALA A 598 17.68 -41.02 29.76
CA ALA A 598 17.38 -42.45 29.77
C ALA A 598 16.82 -42.96 28.42
N PRO A 599 17.14 -44.19 28.00
CA PRO A 599 16.67 -44.72 26.72
C PRO A 599 15.14 -44.85 26.63
N ALA A 600 14.58 -44.36 25.52
CA ALA A 600 13.16 -44.43 25.20
C ALA A 600 12.92 -45.20 23.90
N SER A 601 11.86 -46.02 23.88
CA SER A 601 11.43 -46.78 22.71
C SER A 601 10.66 -45.92 21.69
N GLY A 602 10.00 -44.86 22.17
CA GLY A 602 9.22 -43.90 21.38
C GLY A 602 8.33 -43.05 22.28
N GLY A 603 7.27 -42.48 21.70
CA GLY A 603 6.28 -41.68 22.42
C GLY A 603 5.56 -42.46 23.51
N GLY A 604 5.14 -41.75 24.56
CA GLY A 604 4.28 -42.29 25.60
C GLY A 604 2.90 -42.66 25.05
N THR A 605 2.15 -43.44 25.82
CA THR A 605 0.79 -43.85 25.45
C THR A 605 -0.10 -42.62 25.21
N PRO A 606 -0.91 -42.59 24.14
CA PRO A 606 -1.76 -41.45 23.83
C PRO A 606 -2.66 -41.02 24.99
N GLY A 607 -2.73 -39.72 25.23
CA GLY A 607 -3.66 -39.14 26.19
C GLY A 607 -5.12 -39.43 25.84
N LYS A 608 -5.98 -39.47 26.87
CA LYS A 608 -7.41 -39.80 26.73
C LYS A 608 -8.19 -38.80 25.85
N TYR A 609 -7.77 -37.55 25.82
CA TYR A 609 -8.46 -36.45 25.16
C TYR A 609 -7.67 -35.89 23.98
N THR A 610 -6.35 -35.72 24.12
CA THR A 610 -5.48 -35.28 23.02
C THR A 610 -5.34 -36.39 21.97
N GLY A 611 -5.31 -37.65 22.38
CA GLY A 611 -5.30 -38.81 21.49
C GLY A 611 -4.01 -38.97 20.68
N GLU A 612 -2.95 -38.24 21.01
CA GLU A 612 -1.67 -38.24 20.30
C GLU A 612 -0.58 -38.92 21.14
N ALA A 613 0.13 -39.88 20.54
CA ALA A 613 1.27 -40.52 21.19
C ALA A 613 2.40 -39.50 21.43
N GLY A 614 3.07 -39.58 22.58
CA GLY A 614 4.18 -38.69 22.90
C GLY A 614 3.79 -37.26 23.31
N PHE A 615 2.49 -36.98 23.47
CA PHE A 615 1.98 -35.64 23.76
C PHE A 615 0.85 -35.70 24.79
N MET A 616 0.86 -34.83 25.80
CA MET A 616 -0.15 -34.79 26.85
C MET A 616 -0.47 -33.35 27.24
N SER A 617 -1.75 -32.97 27.22
CA SER A 617 -2.20 -31.70 27.81
C SER A 617 -1.97 -31.66 29.32
N TYR A 618 -1.89 -30.48 29.94
CA TYR A 618 -1.67 -30.38 31.39
C TYR A 618 -2.75 -31.09 32.21
N TYR A 619 -4.02 -31.02 31.81
CA TYR A 619 -5.10 -31.76 32.48
C TYR A 619 -4.97 -33.30 32.34
N GLU A 620 -4.31 -33.81 31.30
CA GLU A 620 -3.97 -35.25 31.19
C GLU A 620 -2.74 -35.62 32.02
N VAL A 621 -1.74 -34.73 32.09
CA VAL A 621 -0.59 -34.91 32.99
C VAL A 621 -1.07 -34.96 34.44
N CYS A 622 -1.99 -34.09 34.80
CA CYS A 622 -2.65 -34.09 36.09
C CYS A 622 -3.41 -35.39 36.40
N GLU A 623 -4.16 -35.94 35.44
CA GLU A 623 -4.76 -37.29 35.55
C GLU A 623 -3.67 -38.37 35.74
N PHE A 624 -2.54 -38.24 35.04
CA PHE A 624 -1.39 -39.13 35.19
C PHE A 624 -0.77 -39.05 36.59
N LEU A 625 -0.62 -37.85 37.15
CA LEU A 625 -0.09 -37.61 38.50
C LEU A 625 -0.99 -38.20 39.59
N HIS A 626 -2.31 -38.21 39.40
CA HIS A 626 -3.25 -38.78 40.37
C HIS A 626 -3.29 -40.31 40.41
N GLY A 627 -2.75 -41.00 39.40
CA GLY A 627 -2.77 -42.45 39.42
C GLY A 627 -1.74 -43.03 40.38
N GLU A 628 -2.06 -44.18 40.97
CA GLU A 628 -1.24 -44.83 41.99
C GLU A 628 0.18 -45.15 41.48
N ASN A 629 1.17 -45.01 42.36
CA ASN A 629 2.60 -45.25 42.08
C ASN A 629 3.20 -44.35 40.99
N THR A 630 2.66 -43.15 40.77
CA THR A 630 3.34 -42.10 39.98
C THR A 630 4.37 -41.38 40.86
N THR A 631 5.58 -41.19 40.33
CA THR A 631 6.63 -40.38 40.96
C THR A 631 6.74 -39.06 40.21
N LEU A 632 6.60 -37.95 40.94
CA LEU A 632 6.92 -36.60 40.45
C LEU A 632 8.33 -36.24 40.90
N VAL A 633 9.16 -35.79 39.96
CA VAL A 633 10.55 -35.39 40.19
C VAL A 633 10.71 -33.94 39.76
N TRP A 634 11.46 -33.18 40.56
CA TRP A 634 11.86 -31.83 40.22
C TRP A 634 13.34 -31.82 39.83
N ASP A 635 13.63 -31.38 38.61
CA ASP A 635 15.01 -31.20 38.15
C ASP A 635 15.53 -29.82 38.56
N ASN A 636 16.54 -29.80 39.44
CA ASN A 636 17.12 -28.56 39.97
C ASN A 636 18.05 -27.84 38.97
N GLU A 637 18.57 -28.52 37.96
CA GLU A 637 19.46 -27.89 36.98
C GLU A 637 18.63 -27.18 35.92
N GLN A 638 17.64 -27.88 35.36
CA GLN A 638 16.75 -27.40 34.31
C GLN A 638 15.58 -26.55 34.82
N GLN A 639 15.30 -26.58 36.13
CA GLN A 639 14.21 -25.85 36.82
C GLN A 639 12.81 -26.23 36.31
N VAL A 640 12.57 -27.52 36.13
CA VAL A 640 11.34 -28.07 35.56
C VAL A 640 10.98 -29.43 36.18
N PRO A 641 9.68 -29.80 36.20
CA PRO A 641 9.25 -31.11 36.67
C PRO A 641 9.25 -32.16 35.56
N PHE A 642 9.41 -33.42 35.94
CA PHE A 642 8.97 -34.55 35.13
C PHE A 642 8.32 -35.60 36.02
N ALA A 643 7.47 -36.43 35.44
CA ALA A 643 6.81 -37.51 36.17
C ALA A 643 6.94 -38.83 35.42
N TYR A 644 6.99 -39.92 36.17
CA TYR A 644 7.00 -41.26 35.59
C TYR A 644 6.18 -42.25 36.41
N ARG A 645 5.66 -43.25 35.72
CA ARG A 645 4.94 -44.40 36.29
C ARG A 645 5.15 -45.61 35.39
N LYS A 646 5.75 -46.66 35.94
CA LYS A 646 6.17 -47.84 35.18
C LYS A 646 7.12 -47.42 34.05
N ASP A 647 6.78 -47.73 32.80
CA ASP A 647 7.54 -47.35 31.62
C ASP A 647 7.09 -46.02 31.01
N GLN A 648 6.09 -45.32 31.57
CA GLN A 648 5.62 -44.05 31.04
C GLN A 648 6.33 -42.88 31.73
N TRP A 649 6.83 -41.95 30.94
CA TRP A 649 7.55 -40.75 31.38
C TRP A 649 6.96 -39.50 30.71
N VAL A 650 6.84 -38.39 31.42
CA VAL A 650 6.38 -37.11 30.86
C VAL A 650 7.13 -35.93 31.46
N GLY A 651 7.68 -35.07 30.59
CA GLY A 651 8.30 -33.79 30.94
C GLY A 651 7.36 -32.65 30.55
N PHE A 652 7.01 -31.80 31.51
CA PHE A 652 5.95 -30.82 31.39
C PHE A 652 6.25 -29.57 32.23
N ASP A 653 5.46 -28.52 32.06
CA ASP A 653 5.53 -27.33 32.92
C ASP A 653 4.40 -27.34 33.96
N ASP A 654 4.72 -26.99 35.20
CA ASP A 654 3.78 -26.79 36.29
C ASP A 654 3.78 -25.34 36.77
N GLU A 655 2.94 -25.01 37.76
CA GLU A 655 2.87 -23.66 38.32
C GLU A 655 4.22 -23.22 38.89
N ARG A 656 5.06 -24.13 39.38
CA ARG A 656 6.37 -23.78 39.94
C ARG A 656 7.36 -23.42 38.84
N SER A 657 7.51 -24.25 37.81
CA SER A 657 8.44 -23.98 36.70
C SER A 657 8.05 -22.72 35.94
N LEU A 658 6.75 -22.51 35.71
CA LEU A 658 6.26 -21.30 35.04
C LEU A 658 6.52 -20.04 35.88
N LYS A 659 6.33 -20.08 37.21
CA LYS A 659 6.70 -18.94 38.07
C LYS A 659 8.19 -18.63 38.01
N MET A 660 9.05 -19.65 37.98
CA MET A 660 10.49 -19.47 37.84
C MET A 660 10.86 -18.88 36.47
N LYS A 661 10.22 -19.34 35.40
CA LYS A 661 10.36 -18.76 34.06
C LYS A 661 9.89 -17.30 34.03
N MET A 662 8.81 -16.93 34.73
CA MET A 662 8.37 -15.53 34.82
C MET A 662 9.39 -14.66 35.55
N SER A 663 9.99 -15.14 36.64
CA SER A 663 11.07 -14.43 37.34
C SER A 663 12.29 -14.22 36.45
N TRP A 664 12.76 -15.27 35.78
CA TRP A 664 13.86 -15.17 34.81
C TRP A 664 13.53 -14.18 33.67
N LEU A 665 12.29 -14.22 33.16
CA LEU A 665 11.83 -13.33 32.10
C LEU A 665 11.90 -11.86 32.52
N LYS A 666 11.43 -11.57 33.75
CA LYS A 666 11.47 -10.22 34.35
C LYS A 666 12.91 -9.73 34.52
N GLU A 667 13.79 -10.59 35.01
CA GLU A 667 15.22 -10.29 35.21
C GLU A 667 15.92 -9.99 33.88
N GLU A 668 15.63 -10.76 32.84
CA GLU A 668 16.22 -10.56 31.52
C GLU A 668 15.61 -9.38 30.76
N GLY A 669 14.38 -8.96 31.06
CA GLY A 669 13.79 -7.78 30.45
C GLY A 669 12.98 -8.05 29.16
N PHE A 670 12.42 -9.25 28.98
CA PHE A 670 11.66 -9.58 27.76
C PHE A 670 10.25 -9.00 27.75
N GLY A 671 9.67 -8.82 26.56
CA GLY A 671 8.42 -8.11 26.35
C GLY A 671 7.16 -8.79 26.90
N GLY A 672 7.22 -10.07 27.21
CA GLY A 672 6.09 -10.85 27.69
C GLY A 672 6.18 -12.31 27.30
N ILE A 673 5.05 -13.00 27.36
CA ILE A 673 4.92 -14.43 27.09
C ILE A 673 3.93 -14.71 25.98
N MET A 674 4.15 -15.85 25.33
CA MET A 674 3.19 -16.49 24.46
C MET A 674 2.89 -17.88 25.02
N VAL A 675 1.63 -18.31 24.98
CA VAL A 675 1.19 -19.59 25.54
C VAL A 675 0.60 -20.46 24.45
N TRP A 676 1.19 -21.65 24.30
CA TRP A 676 0.67 -22.71 23.46
C TRP A 676 0.24 -23.91 24.33
N SER A 677 -1.04 -24.16 24.52
CA SER A 677 -2.19 -23.34 24.12
C SER A 677 -3.23 -23.29 25.25
N VAL A 678 -4.12 -22.30 25.24
CA VAL A 678 -5.08 -22.11 26.36
C VAL A 678 -5.99 -23.31 26.57
N ASP A 679 -6.24 -24.07 25.51
CA ASP A 679 -7.09 -25.26 25.53
C ASP A 679 -6.40 -26.51 26.14
N MET A 680 -5.11 -26.43 26.46
CA MET A 680 -4.33 -27.52 27.07
C MET A 680 -4.06 -27.31 28.57
N ASP A 681 -4.26 -26.09 29.09
CA ASP A 681 -4.35 -25.86 30.53
C ASP A 681 -5.66 -26.45 31.09
N ASP A 682 -5.77 -26.60 32.40
CA ASP A 682 -6.98 -27.09 33.06
C ASP A 682 -8.07 -26.01 33.15
N PHE A 683 -8.66 -25.69 31.99
CA PHE A 683 -9.73 -24.69 31.85
C PHE A 683 -11.03 -25.03 32.60
N ARG A 684 -11.18 -26.27 33.09
CA ARG A 684 -12.34 -26.73 33.85
C ARG A 684 -12.10 -26.81 35.36
N GLY A 685 -10.86 -26.78 35.81
CA GLY A 685 -10.50 -26.92 37.22
C GLY A 685 -10.62 -28.34 37.76
N SER A 686 -10.35 -29.33 36.91
CA SER A 686 -10.34 -30.75 37.25
C SER A 686 -9.14 -31.19 38.12
N CYS A 687 -8.06 -30.41 38.12
CA CYS A 687 -6.84 -30.67 38.88
C CYS A 687 -6.91 -30.26 40.35
N GLY A 688 -7.99 -29.60 40.76
CA GLY A 688 -8.23 -29.22 42.16
C GLY A 688 -7.65 -27.87 42.57
N THR A 689 -6.93 -27.16 41.69
CA THR A 689 -6.36 -25.82 41.94
C THR A 689 -7.17 -24.67 41.32
N GLY A 690 -8.35 -24.97 40.78
CA GLY A 690 -9.21 -24.00 40.09
C GLY A 690 -9.00 -23.99 38.59
N LYS A 691 -9.73 -23.13 37.86
CA LYS A 691 -9.64 -23.03 36.40
C LYS A 691 -8.36 -22.34 35.98
N PHE A 692 -7.75 -22.80 34.89
CA PHE A 692 -6.56 -22.21 34.29
C PHE A 692 -5.40 -22.00 35.27
N PRO A 693 -4.97 -23.05 36.02
CA PRO A 693 -3.95 -22.90 37.06
C PRO A 693 -2.61 -22.39 36.52
N LEU A 694 -2.16 -22.90 35.36
CA LEU A 694 -0.89 -22.47 34.77
C LEU A 694 -0.94 -21.01 34.30
N MET A 695 -2.01 -20.62 33.61
CA MET A 695 -2.21 -19.25 33.15
C MET A 695 -2.30 -18.26 34.32
N ASN A 696 -3.03 -18.61 35.38
CA ASN A 696 -3.15 -17.78 36.57
C ASN A 696 -1.81 -17.61 37.28
N ALA A 697 -1.01 -18.67 37.39
CA ALA A 697 0.34 -18.60 37.97
C ALA A 697 1.24 -17.63 37.18
N MET A 698 1.24 -17.71 35.85
CA MET A 698 2.02 -16.80 35.01
C MET A 698 1.54 -15.36 35.10
N ARG A 699 0.22 -15.14 35.01
CA ARG A 699 -0.38 -13.79 35.09
C ARG A 699 -0.03 -13.10 36.41
N GLN A 700 -0.21 -13.79 37.53
CA GLN A 700 0.09 -13.26 38.86
C GLN A 700 1.57 -12.84 38.99
N GLU A 701 2.50 -13.64 38.47
CA GLU A 701 3.92 -13.29 38.51
C GLU A 701 4.30 -12.13 37.60
N LEU A 702 3.54 -11.88 36.53
CA LEU A 702 3.75 -10.74 35.63
C LEU A 702 3.09 -9.45 36.14
N GLU A 703 2.27 -9.49 37.20
CA GLU A 703 1.66 -8.28 37.76
C GLU A 703 2.73 -7.28 38.23
N GLY A 704 2.56 -6.01 37.84
CA GLY A 704 3.49 -4.93 38.16
C GLY A 704 4.78 -4.92 37.33
N TYR A 705 5.02 -5.92 36.48
CA TYR A 705 6.19 -5.91 35.60
C TYR A 705 6.02 -4.90 34.45
N THR A 706 7.02 -4.03 34.30
CA THR A 706 7.08 -2.99 33.27
C THR A 706 8.26 -3.26 32.34
N VAL A 707 7.96 -3.48 31.07
CA VAL A 707 8.92 -3.65 29.98
C VAL A 707 9.42 -2.28 29.56
N LYS A 708 10.75 -2.12 29.48
CA LYS A 708 11.40 -0.91 28.96
C LYS A 708 11.31 -0.89 27.44
N LEU A 709 11.03 0.27 26.87
CA LEU A 709 10.96 0.46 25.42
C LEU A 709 12.19 1.25 24.95
N GLU A 710 13.15 0.55 24.36
CA GLU A 710 14.45 1.09 23.93
C GLU A 710 14.66 1.02 22.41
N TYR A 711 13.87 0.22 21.69
CA TYR A 711 13.98 0.05 20.24
C TYR A 711 13.37 1.24 19.49
N ASP A 712 14.19 1.89 18.67
CA ASP A 712 13.79 2.99 17.79
C ASP A 712 13.75 2.51 16.34
N GLY A 713 12.72 1.71 16.03
CA GLY A 713 12.46 1.20 14.68
C GLY A 713 11.63 2.17 13.84
N PRO A 714 11.70 2.06 12.49
CA PRO A 714 11.00 2.99 11.58
C PRO A 714 9.47 2.94 11.67
N PHE A 715 8.92 1.95 12.36
CA PHE A 715 7.48 1.77 12.54
C PHE A 715 7.05 1.75 14.01
N GLU A 716 7.93 2.15 14.94
CA GLU A 716 7.57 2.32 16.35
C GLU A 716 6.86 3.66 16.57
N SER A 717 5.79 3.66 17.36
CA SER A 717 5.12 4.88 17.79
C SER A 717 5.42 5.16 19.26
N SER A 718 5.93 6.35 19.57
CA SER A 718 6.24 6.80 20.94
C SER A 718 5.00 7.16 21.78
N HIS A 719 3.79 6.93 21.26
CA HIS A 719 2.53 7.07 21.98
C HIS A 719 1.76 5.75 21.89
N PRO A 720 1.28 5.19 23.00
CA PRO A 720 0.36 4.06 22.97
C PRO A 720 -0.96 4.58 22.39
N SER A 721 -1.11 4.51 21.07
CA SER A 721 -2.44 4.66 20.48
C SER A 721 -3.30 3.55 21.07
N SER A 722 -4.41 3.93 21.69
CA SER A 722 -5.40 2.98 22.16
C SER A 722 -5.80 2.11 20.96
N SER A 723 -5.30 0.88 20.91
CA SER A 723 -5.69 -0.18 19.98
C SER A 723 -7.11 -0.71 20.27
N ALA A 724 -7.93 0.09 20.94
CA ALA A 724 -9.33 -0.16 21.11
C ALA A 724 -9.99 -0.06 19.72
N TYR A 725 -10.62 -1.14 19.28
CA TYR A 725 -11.62 -1.09 18.23
C TYR A 725 -12.77 -0.23 18.77
N THR A 726 -12.73 1.08 18.54
CA THR A 726 -13.85 1.97 18.86
C THR A 726 -14.93 1.68 17.83
N THR A 727 -15.84 0.76 18.15
CA THR A 727 -17.02 0.45 17.33
C THR A 727 -18.05 1.58 17.34
N LYS A 728 -17.77 2.68 18.05
CA LYS A 728 -18.52 3.93 17.99
C LYS A 728 -17.52 5.08 18.05
N ASP A 729 -17.43 5.85 16.97
CA ASP A 729 -17.01 7.23 17.10
C ASP A 729 -18.05 7.91 18.01
N PRO A 730 -17.69 8.44 19.19
CA PRO A 730 -18.63 9.17 20.03
C PRO A 730 -19.24 10.40 19.32
N ASN A 731 -18.65 10.82 18.19
CA ASN A 731 -19.08 11.90 17.31
C ASN A 731 -19.78 11.41 16.02
N ALA A 732 -19.94 10.11 15.79
CA ALA A 732 -20.67 9.60 14.63
C ALA A 732 -22.17 9.88 14.79
N VAL A 733 -22.68 10.74 13.91
CA VAL A 733 -24.11 10.95 13.68
C VAL A 733 -24.64 9.81 12.81
N SER A 734 -25.59 9.02 13.33
CA SER A 734 -26.32 7.99 12.60
C SER A 734 -27.60 8.60 12.01
N CYS A 735 -27.74 8.61 10.69
CA CYS A 735 -28.98 8.96 10.01
C CYS A 735 -29.84 7.69 9.91
N GLU A 736 -30.81 7.50 10.82
CA GLU A 736 -31.70 6.33 10.85
C GLU A 736 -33.16 6.72 10.52
N GLU A 737 -33.40 7.40 9.39
CA GLU A 737 -34.75 7.77 9.00
C GLU A 737 -35.09 7.25 7.60
N GLU A 738 -35.99 6.26 7.56
CA GLU A 738 -36.72 5.88 6.36
C GLU A 738 -37.73 7.00 6.03
N ASP A 739 -37.95 7.24 4.73
CA ASP A 739 -38.90 8.21 4.15
C ASP A 739 -38.45 9.67 3.94
N GLY A 740 -37.27 9.90 3.36
CA GLY A 740 -36.94 11.16 2.65
C GLY A 740 -37.06 12.45 3.48
N HIS A 741 -37.13 12.33 4.81
CA HIS A 741 -37.22 13.43 5.74
C HIS A 741 -35.82 14.01 5.96
N ILE A 742 -35.74 15.34 6.05
CA ILE A 742 -34.48 16.03 6.32
C ILE A 742 -34.37 16.23 7.83
N SER A 743 -33.42 15.57 8.47
CA SER A 743 -33.10 15.75 9.90
C SER A 743 -31.77 16.47 10.09
N TYR A 744 -31.70 17.28 11.15
CA TYR A 744 -30.53 18.10 11.47
C TYR A 744 -29.92 17.64 12.79
N HIS A 745 -28.60 17.47 12.81
CA HIS A 745 -27.87 16.94 13.96
C HIS A 745 -26.68 17.85 14.28
N PRO A 746 -26.44 18.18 15.56
CA PRO A 746 -25.31 19.01 15.95
C PRO A 746 -23.97 18.30 15.67
N ASP A 747 -22.97 19.05 15.22
CA ASP A 747 -21.59 18.57 15.24
C ASP A 747 -21.05 18.66 16.67
N LYS A 748 -20.67 17.53 17.26
CA LYS A 748 -20.18 17.46 18.64
C LYS A 748 -18.76 18.01 18.82
N ALA A 749 -18.02 18.21 17.72
CA ALA A 749 -16.65 18.73 17.73
C ALA A 749 -16.57 20.23 17.38
N ASP A 750 -17.55 20.77 16.65
CA ASP A 750 -17.57 22.16 16.20
C ASP A 750 -18.98 22.77 16.23
N CYS A 751 -19.22 23.66 17.19
CA CYS A 751 -20.51 24.36 17.33
C CYS A 751 -20.93 25.17 16.09
N THR A 752 -19.99 25.56 15.22
CA THR A 752 -20.28 26.35 14.01
C THR A 752 -20.74 25.48 12.83
N MET A 753 -20.77 24.17 13.00
CA MET A 753 -21.12 23.20 11.97
C MET A 753 -22.28 22.31 12.44
N TYR A 754 -23.03 21.75 11.49
CA TYR A 754 -24.06 20.75 11.75
C TYR A 754 -24.15 19.76 10.60
N TYR A 755 -24.84 18.66 10.83
CA TYR A 755 -25.11 17.66 9.81
C TYR A 755 -26.57 17.72 9.39
N MET A 756 -26.79 17.72 8.08
CA MET A 756 -28.11 17.55 7.47
C MET A 756 -28.17 16.15 6.85
N CYS A 757 -29.07 15.31 7.35
CA CYS A 757 -29.33 13.98 6.83
C CYS A 757 -30.49 14.06 5.83
N GLU A 758 -30.33 13.51 4.62
CA GLU A 758 -31.40 13.26 3.66
C GLU A 758 -31.41 11.74 3.36
N GLY A 759 -32.25 10.99 4.09
CA GLY A 759 -32.15 9.53 4.15
C GLY A 759 -30.77 9.09 4.68
N GLU A 760 -30.08 8.21 3.95
CA GLU A 760 -28.73 7.74 4.31
C GLU A 760 -27.61 8.74 3.95
N ARG A 761 -27.91 9.83 3.23
CA ARG A 761 -26.90 10.80 2.79
C ARG A 761 -26.68 11.88 3.84
N LYS A 762 -25.42 12.03 4.27
CA LYS A 762 -24.99 13.00 5.28
C LYS A 762 -24.28 14.18 4.63
N HIS A 763 -24.78 15.39 4.86
CA HIS A 763 -24.19 16.65 4.40
C HIS A 763 -23.65 17.44 5.60
N HIS A 764 -22.37 17.81 5.57
CA HIS A 764 -21.74 18.65 6.60
C HIS A 764 -21.89 20.11 6.22
N MET A 765 -22.63 20.86 7.03
CA MET A 765 -23.09 22.21 6.70
C MET A 765 -22.54 23.24 7.70
N PRO A 766 -21.97 24.36 7.23
CA PRO A 766 -21.59 25.46 8.10
C PRO A 766 -22.79 26.33 8.48
N CYS A 767 -22.78 26.85 9.70
CA CYS A 767 -23.63 27.96 10.08
C CYS A 767 -23.13 29.28 9.48
N PRO A 768 -24.02 30.25 9.21
CA PRO A 768 -23.62 31.61 8.83
C PRO A 768 -22.66 32.22 9.84
N SER A 769 -21.78 33.12 9.38
CA SER A 769 -20.70 33.69 10.20
C SER A 769 -21.22 34.26 11.54
N ASN A 770 -20.57 33.87 12.64
CA ASN A 770 -20.87 34.20 14.03
C ASN A 770 -22.11 33.52 14.65
N LEU A 771 -22.71 32.54 13.98
CA LEU A 771 -23.78 31.70 14.53
C LEU A 771 -23.29 30.27 14.81
N VAL A 772 -23.97 29.58 15.71
CA VAL A 772 -23.74 28.17 16.05
C VAL A 772 -25.03 27.38 15.92
N PHE A 773 -24.95 26.07 15.67
CA PHE A 773 -26.14 25.26 15.48
C PHE A 773 -26.87 25.00 16.80
N ASN A 774 -28.16 25.37 16.86
CA ASN A 774 -29.03 25.14 18.01
C ASN A 774 -29.84 23.84 17.79
N PRO A 775 -29.51 22.74 18.49
CA PRO A 775 -30.19 21.46 18.30
C PRO A 775 -31.64 21.45 18.84
N ASN A 776 -32.04 22.45 19.65
CA ASN A 776 -33.41 22.53 20.16
C ASN A 776 -34.39 23.10 19.11
N GLU A 777 -33.88 23.97 18.23
CA GLU A 777 -34.68 24.69 17.23
C GLU A 777 -34.32 24.26 15.79
N ASN A 778 -33.31 23.39 15.63
CA ASN A 778 -32.78 22.93 14.33
C ASN A 778 -32.37 24.06 13.38
N VAL A 779 -31.84 25.16 13.91
CA VAL A 779 -31.39 26.34 13.15
C VAL A 779 -30.06 26.87 13.68
N CYS A 780 -29.35 27.64 12.87
CA CYS A 780 -28.19 28.40 13.33
C CYS A 780 -28.66 29.63 14.11
N ASP A 781 -28.21 29.74 15.35
CA ASP A 781 -28.61 30.76 16.32
C ASP A 781 -27.38 31.38 17.00
N TRP A 782 -27.60 32.42 17.80
CA TRP A 782 -26.57 33.09 18.54
C TRP A 782 -25.96 32.17 19.63
N PRO A 783 -24.63 32.20 19.85
CA PRO A 783 -23.98 31.29 20.80
C PRO A 783 -24.46 31.38 22.25
N GLU A 784 -25.09 32.50 22.64
CA GLU A 784 -25.70 32.68 23.96
C GLU A 784 -26.94 31.80 24.16
N ASN A 785 -27.60 31.39 23.07
CA ASN A 785 -28.81 30.56 23.09
C ASN A 785 -28.51 29.05 23.01
N VAL A 786 -27.23 28.66 22.87
CA VAL A 786 -26.80 27.26 22.73
C VAL A 786 -25.86 26.88 23.87
N GLU A 787 -26.36 26.01 24.75
CA GLU A 787 -25.61 25.55 25.93
C GLU A 787 -24.31 24.84 25.50
N GLY A 788 -23.17 25.28 26.04
CA GLY A 788 -21.83 24.73 25.71
C GLY A 788 -21.09 25.41 24.55
N CYS A 789 -21.73 26.32 23.79
CA CYS A 789 -21.13 26.98 22.63
C CYS A 789 -20.81 28.48 22.85
N MET A 790 -20.93 28.98 24.08
CA MET A 790 -20.79 30.41 24.43
C MET A 790 -19.43 31.06 24.10
N HIS A 791 -18.36 30.28 23.91
CA HIS A 791 -17.03 30.82 23.63
C HIS A 791 -16.85 31.37 22.21
N HIS A 792 -17.86 31.24 21.33
CA HIS A 792 -17.82 31.70 19.94
C HIS A 792 -18.33 33.14 19.73
N THR A 793 -18.60 33.90 20.79
CA THR A 793 -19.01 35.31 20.68
C THR A 793 -17.80 36.24 20.52
N GLN A 794 -17.71 36.99 19.41
CA GLN A 794 -16.99 38.27 19.38
C GLN A 794 -18.00 39.42 19.57
N ALA A 795 -17.97 40.06 20.73
CA ALA A 795 -18.86 41.17 21.04
C ALA A 795 -18.63 42.38 20.08
N PRO A 796 -19.69 43.08 19.62
CA PRO A 796 -19.54 44.37 18.97
C PRO A 796 -19.17 45.45 20.02
N PRO A 797 -18.35 46.46 19.67
CA PRO A 797 -18.05 47.55 20.60
C PRO A 797 -19.32 48.35 20.89
N THR A 798 -19.58 48.58 22.18
CA THR A 798 -20.64 49.49 22.64
C THR A 798 -20.43 50.89 22.07
N SER A 799 -21.33 51.35 21.19
CA SER A 799 -21.42 52.76 20.82
C SER A 799 -21.96 53.56 22.00
N LYS A 800 -21.12 54.33 22.69
CA LYS A 800 -21.61 55.42 23.55
C LYS A 800 -21.90 56.63 22.67
N ARG A 801 -23.18 56.91 22.46
CA ARG A 801 -23.72 58.22 22.08
C ARG A 801 -23.93 59.05 23.36
N ARG A 802 -23.43 60.29 23.29
CA ARG A 802 -23.47 61.42 24.24
C ARG A 802 -22.50 61.35 25.41
#